data_AF-A0A8S1ZH58-F1
#
_entry.id   AF-A0A8S1ZH58-F1
#
_cell.length_a   1.000
_cell.length_b   1.000
_cell.length_c   1.000
_cell.angle_alpha   90.00
_cell.angle_beta   90.00
_cell.angle_gamma   90.00
#
_symmetry.space_group_name_H-M   'P 1'
#
loop_
_entity.id
_entity.type
_entity.pdbx_description
1 polymer ?
#
loop_
_entity_poly.entity_id
_entity_poly.type
_entity_poly.pdbx_seq_one_letter_code
_entity_poly.pdbx_strand_id
1 'polypeptide(L)'
;MDSDIVSSSVDQSRTAMPDSLAFKSINDPIKNKINGCATICVKQDDPCHFLRVLYESLITGGLAGVVVEAALYPIDTIKTRVQVARDGGKIIWKGLYSGLGGNLVGVLPASALFFGVYEPTKQKLLKVLPENLSAVAHLAAGALGGAVSSIVRVPTEVVKQRMQTGQFASAPDAVRLIIAKEGFGGMYAGYGSFLLRDLPFDALQFCVYEQLRIGYKLAAKRDLNDPENAMLGAFAGAVTGVLTTPLDVIKTRLMVQGAGTQYKGVSDCIKTIIREEGSSALWKGMGPRTMQKKLLLTVSIFLNLVFTVHILYYSSTTWNPTWTNRAAAEAETAASSSCSGHGRAYVDGLGVLDGQKPSCECNNCYTGKDCSVFLNDCPVDANSGDPLFLEPFWMRQAVSSAVLVSGWHRMSYIYQDGTYVSRELEKVIRKLHSVVGNAVTDNRFVIFGSGTTQLLAAAVHALSLTNSSLSSPARLLTSIPYYAMYKDQAEFFDSAHLKFEGDASAWKQSERNDNTTQVIEVVTSPNNPDGKLKRAVLAGSNVKTVHDFAYYWPYFTPITHPVDEDLSLFSLSKTTGHAGSRFGWGLLLKVVVGDRGDDIFNFGYGTMKKRWEILNKILSISTRFSLQAINPEYCNYFKKVREFTPSYAWVKCERPVDTNCYEIFRAVKITGRNGNVFGSEERFVRLSLIRSQDDFDQLIDMLKKLVSEEAVGADSI
;
A
#
# COMPACT_ATOMS: atom_id res chain seq x y z
N MET A 1 22.96 19.97 -83.02
CA MET A 1 23.56 20.69 -81.88
C MET A 1 22.59 20.56 -80.72
N ASP A 2 22.63 19.39 -80.08
CA ASP A 2 21.36 18.73 -79.73
C ASP A 2 20.99 18.88 -78.25
N SER A 3 19.69 19.07 -78.04
CA SER A 3 19.04 19.18 -76.75
C SER A 3 18.47 17.83 -76.28
N ASP A 4 18.11 17.83 -75.00
CA ASP A 4 16.94 17.16 -74.41
C ASP A 4 17.12 15.99 -73.42
N ILE A 5 16.70 16.31 -72.18
CA ILE A 5 15.77 15.57 -71.29
C ILE A 5 16.00 14.05 -71.09
N VAL A 6 16.22 13.64 -69.82
CA VAL A 6 15.34 12.74 -69.02
C VAL A 6 15.96 12.43 -67.64
N SER A 7 15.08 12.22 -66.65
CA SER A 7 15.35 11.92 -65.24
C SER A 7 16.18 10.66 -64.94
N SER A 8 16.76 10.62 -63.73
CA SER A 8 16.98 9.36 -62.99
C SER A 8 16.29 9.40 -61.62
N SER A 9 16.01 8.23 -61.06
CA SER A 9 15.34 8.05 -59.76
C SER A 9 16.15 7.08 -58.88
N VAL A 10 16.00 7.22 -57.55
CA VAL A 10 16.04 6.18 -56.48
C VAL A 10 16.90 4.92 -56.81
N ASP A 11 17.97 4.61 -56.07
CA ASP A 11 17.89 4.19 -54.65
C ASP A 11 19.26 4.08 -53.90
N GLN A 12 19.19 3.79 -52.58
CA GLN A 12 20.13 3.01 -51.74
C GLN A 12 21.61 3.43 -51.55
N SER A 13 21.96 3.79 -50.30
CA SER A 13 22.73 2.94 -49.34
C SER A 13 23.62 3.73 -48.33
N ARG A 14 24.28 3.02 -47.40
CA ARG A 14 24.81 3.52 -46.10
C ARG A 14 26.30 3.87 -46.09
N THR A 15 26.67 4.95 -45.39
CA THR A 15 27.93 5.14 -44.61
C THR A 15 27.69 6.26 -43.58
N ALA A 16 27.90 6.08 -42.27
CA ALA A 16 29.17 6.01 -41.52
C ALA A 16 29.94 7.36 -41.44
N MET A 17 30.06 7.92 -40.23
CA MET A 17 30.95 9.05 -39.88
C MET A 17 31.84 8.69 -38.66
N PRO A 18 33.01 9.32 -38.49
CA PRO A 18 34.11 8.76 -37.68
C PRO A 18 34.29 9.35 -36.28
N ASP A 19 35.07 8.67 -35.46
CA ASP A 19 35.58 9.13 -34.17
C ASP A 19 36.51 10.36 -34.28
N SER A 20 36.41 11.28 -33.31
CA SER A 20 37.55 11.61 -32.42
C SER A 20 37.24 12.76 -31.45
N LEU A 21 37.40 12.51 -30.14
CA LEU A 21 38.23 13.29 -29.20
C LEU A 21 38.03 12.76 -27.77
N ALA A 22 39.02 12.04 -27.25
CA ALA A 22 38.96 11.43 -25.93
C ALA A 22 39.22 12.47 -24.81
N PHE A 23 38.30 12.57 -23.85
CA PHE A 23 38.55 13.32 -22.62
C PHE A 23 39.45 12.50 -21.67
N LYS A 24 40.54 13.10 -21.19
CA LYS A 24 41.53 12.41 -20.36
C LYS A 24 40.96 12.07 -18.98
N SER A 25 41.16 10.83 -18.54
CA SER A 25 40.98 10.45 -17.14
C SER A 25 41.97 11.21 -16.25
N ILE A 26 41.47 11.80 -15.16
CA ILE A 26 42.29 12.32 -14.07
C ILE A 26 42.16 11.30 -12.92
N ASN A 27 43.24 10.58 -12.63
CA ASN A 27 43.33 9.67 -11.50
C ASN A 27 43.46 10.47 -10.21
N ASP A 28 42.38 10.57 -9.44
CA ASP A 28 42.36 11.25 -8.15
C ASP A 28 42.32 10.22 -6.99
N PRO A 29 43.40 10.02 -6.21
CA PRO A 29 43.54 8.87 -5.29
C PRO A 29 42.54 8.82 -4.11
N ILE A 30 41.77 9.88 -3.90
CA ILE A 30 40.98 10.09 -2.68
C ILE A 30 39.66 9.28 -2.67
N LYS A 31 39.13 8.89 -3.84
CA LYS A 31 37.82 8.20 -3.94
C LYS A 31 37.79 6.78 -3.35
N ASN A 32 38.94 6.12 -3.22
CA ASN A 32 39.03 4.70 -2.85
C ASN A 32 39.17 4.41 -1.33
N LYS A 33 38.90 5.39 -0.44
CA LYS A 33 39.03 5.20 1.02
C LYS A 33 37.74 5.33 1.84
N ILE A 34 36.59 5.56 1.21
CA ILE A 34 35.29 5.72 1.91
C ILE A 34 34.25 4.66 1.48
N ASN A 35 34.34 4.10 0.27
CA ASN A 35 33.37 3.12 -0.26
C ASN A 35 33.53 1.68 0.30
N GLY A 36 34.14 1.50 1.47
CA GLY A 36 34.47 0.18 2.04
C GLY A 36 33.35 -0.54 2.80
N CYS A 37 32.23 0.12 3.10
CA CYS A 37 31.18 -0.42 3.99
C CYS A 37 29.73 -0.11 3.58
N ALA A 38 29.49 0.49 2.41
CA ALA A 38 28.19 1.10 2.09
C ALA A 38 27.37 0.42 0.97
N THR A 39 27.91 -0.60 0.29
CA THR A 39 27.40 -1.05 -1.03
C THR A 39 27.05 -2.55 -1.11
N ILE A 40 26.86 -3.22 0.03
CA ILE A 40 26.37 -4.61 0.12
C ILE A 40 25.31 -4.69 1.25
N CYS A 41 24.53 -5.77 1.25
CA CYS A 41 23.46 -6.14 2.19
C CYS A 41 22.07 -5.62 1.81
N VAL A 42 21.44 -6.37 0.90
CA VAL A 42 20.05 -6.22 0.47
C VAL A 42 19.33 -7.56 0.69
N LYS A 43 19.06 -7.89 1.96
CA LYS A 43 18.17 -8.97 2.40
C LYS A 43 17.66 -8.73 3.81
N GLN A 44 16.44 -9.19 4.09
CA GLN A 44 15.71 -8.82 5.31
C GLN A 44 16.12 -9.60 6.57
N ASP A 45 16.97 -10.62 6.42
CA ASP A 45 17.60 -11.39 7.51
C ASP A 45 19.14 -11.22 7.55
N ASP A 46 19.70 -10.20 6.88
CA ASP A 46 21.15 -9.92 6.89
C ASP A 46 21.62 -9.40 8.27
N PRO A 47 22.78 -9.87 8.80
CA PRO A 47 23.42 -9.27 9.98
C PRO A 47 23.69 -7.76 9.83
N CYS A 48 23.85 -7.28 8.60
CA CYS A 48 24.09 -5.87 8.30
C CYS A 48 22.89 -4.97 8.63
N HIS A 49 21.65 -5.47 8.55
CA HIS A 49 20.47 -4.68 8.93
C HIS A 49 20.49 -4.40 10.44
N PHE A 50 20.82 -5.42 11.25
CA PHE A 50 21.04 -5.27 12.69
C PHE A 50 22.17 -4.26 12.97
N LEU A 51 23.31 -4.39 12.29
CA LEU A 51 24.45 -3.48 12.45
C LEU A 51 24.15 -2.03 12.02
N ARG A 52 23.31 -1.84 10.99
CA ARG A 52 22.88 -0.52 10.54
C ARG A 52 21.92 0.14 11.53
N VAL A 53 20.88 -0.56 11.97
CA VAL A 53 19.95 -0.08 13.00
C VAL A 53 20.69 0.24 14.29
N LEU A 54 21.65 -0.62 14.68
CA LEU A 54 22.57 -0.37 15.79
C LEU A 54 23.34 0.94 15.59
N TYR A 55 24.03 1.14 14.45
CA TYR A 55 24.85 2.32 14.18
C TYR A 55 24.05 3.63 14.12
N GLU A 56 22.90 3.64 13.43
CA GLU A 56 22.01 4.80 13.36
C GLU A 56 21.43 5.15 14.75
N SER A 57 21.06 4.15 15.55
CA SER A 57 20.56 4.33 16.93
C SER A 57 21.65 4.81 17.90
N LEU A 58 22.89 4.33 17.74
CA LEU A 58 24.04 4.77 18.55
C LEU A 58 24.31 6.26 18.35
N ILE A 59 24.33 6.75 17.11
CA ILE A 59 24.63 8.16 16.79
C ILE A 59 23.47 9.07 17.20
N THR A 60 22.24 8.76 16.76
CA THR A 60 21.07 9.61 17.04
C THR A 60 20.74 9.67 18.53
N GLY A 61 20.77 8.53 19.23
CA GLY A 61 20.58 8.45 20.68
C GLY A 61 21.69 9.13 21.48
N GLY A 62 22.96 9.00 21.03
CA GLY A 62 24.10 9.68 21.63
C GLY A 62 24.01 11.20 21.55
N LEU A 63 23.68 11.75 20.37
CA LEU A 63 23.50 13.19 20.16
C LEU A 63 22.30 13.74 20.93
N ALA A 64 21.16 13.05 20.90
CA ALA A 64 19.98 13.45 21.67
C ALA A 64 20.24 13.50 23.18
N GLY A 65 20.95 12.50 23.73
CA GLY A 65 21.36 12.47 25.14
C GLY A 65 22.24 13.66 25.53
N VAL A 66 23.22 14.03 24.70
CA VAL A 66 24.09 15.20 24.91
C VAL A 66 23.30 16.50 24.94
N VAL A 67 22.37 16.71 24.00
CA VAL A 67 21.55 17.94 23.93
C VAL A 67 20.63 18.06 25.15
N VAL A 68 19.94 16.98 25.52
CA VAL A 68 19.04 16.96 26.69
C VAL A 68 19.79 17.21 27.99
N GLU A 69 20.93 16.55 28.18
CA GLU A 69 21.74 16.72 29.40
C GLU A 69 22.28 18.15 29.51
N ALA A 70 22.84 18.72 28.43
CA ALA A 70 23.36 20.08 28.43
C ALA A 70 22.28 21.13 28.75
N ALA A 71 21.06 20.95 28.24
CA ALA A 71 19.94 21.85 28.52
C ALA A 71 19.43 21.75 29.98
N LEU A 72 19.41 20.56 30.57
CA LEU A 72 18.85 20.33 31.91
C LEU A 72 19.88 20.43 33.05
N TYR A 73 21.18 20.41 32.75
CA TYR A 73 22.27 20.38 33.74
C TYR A 73 22.14 21.39 34.88
N PRO A 74 21.74 22.67 34.67
CA PRO A 74 21.62 23.63 35.76
C PRO A 74 20.54 23.26 36.79
N ILE A 75 19.41 22.73 36.33
CA ILE A 75 18.30 22.29 37.19
C ILE A 75 18.71 21.02 37.93
N ASP A 76 19.43 20.13 37.25
CA ASP A 76 19.98 18.91 37.84
C ASP A 76 21.00 19.25 38.96
N THR A 77 21.86 20.25 38.77
CA THR A 77 22.78 20.77 39.80
C THR A 77 22.04 21.36 41.00
N ILE A 78 20.95 22.10 40.79
CA ILE A 78 20.09 22.61 41.88
C ILE A 78 19.46 21.45 42.65
N LYS A 79 18.88 20.47 41.94
CA LYS A 79 18.29 19.25 42.52
C LYS A 79 19.29 18.50 43.40
N THR A 80 20.47 18.17 42.87
CA THR A 80 21.52 17.43 43.59
C THR A 80 21.93 18.12 44.89
N ARG A 81 22.14 19.46 44.86
CA ARG A 81 22.47 20.25 46.05
C ARG A 81 21.36 20.21 47.11
N VAL A 82 20.10 20.32 46.71
CA VAL A 82 18.94 20.30 47.63
C VAL A 82 18.70 18.89 48.23
N GLN A 83 19.00 17.80 47.51
CA GLN A 83 18.87 16.43 48.01
C GLN A 83 19.93 16.08 49.09
N VAL A 84 21.13 16.67 48.98
CA VAL A 84 22.26 16.42 49.89
C VAL A 84 22.19 17.28 51.16
N ALA A 85 21.59 18.48 51.11
CA ALA A 85 21.46 19.35 52.26
C ALA A 85 20.62 18.74 53.40
N ARG A 86 21.18 18.69 54.62
CA ARG A 86 20.42 18.33 55.84
C ARG A 86 19.46 19.46 56.23
N ASP A 87 19.99 20.66 56.45
CA ASP A 87 19.21 21.80 56.96
C ASP A 87 18.70 22.72 55.84
N GLY A 88 17.48 22.47 55.37
CA GLY A 88 16.66 23.44 54.61
C GLY A 88 17.33 24.18 53.45
N GLY A 89 18.24 23.52 52.72
CA GLY A 89 19.26 24.17 51.89
C GLY A 89 18.75 25.23 50.91
N LYS A 90 19.24 26.47 51.06
CA LYS A 90 18.99 27.60 50.12
C LYS A 90 19.53 27.27 48.73
N ILE A 91 18.84 27.74 47.68
CA ILE A 91 19.25 27.51 46.28
C ILE A 91 20.51 28.33 45.95
N ILE A 92 21.60 27.63 45.61
CA ILE A 92 22.89 28.24 45.26
C ILE A 92 23.02 28.31 43.73
N TRP A 93 22.85 29.51 43.17
CA TRP A 93 22.89 29.80 41.72
C TRP A 93 24.30 29.89 41.12
N LYS A 94 25.38 29.88 41.92
CA LYS A 94 26.75 29.92 41.41
C LYS A 94 27.21 28.55 40.90
N GLY A 95 27.94 28.53 39.79
CA GLY A 95 28.61 27.32 39.27
C GLY A 95 27.67 26.18 38.86
N LEU A 96 26.50 26.48 38.28
CA LEU A 96 25.50 25.47 37.92
C LEU A 96 25.94 24.51 36.80
N TYR A 97 26.87 24.94 35.95
CA TYR A 97 27.48 24.13 34.88
C TYR A 97 28.81 23.44 35.29
N SER A 98 29.20 23.50 36.58
CA SER A 98 30.42 22.85 37.07
C SER A 98 30.39 21.35 36.78
N GLY A 99 31.36 20.86 36.00
CA GLY A 99 31.48 19.45 35.63
C GLY A 99 30.81 19.04 34.31
N LEU A 100 30.07 19.92 33.62
CA LEU A 100 29.32 19.56 32.40
C LEU A 100 30.20 18.86 31.35
N GLY A 101 31.38 19.43 31.02
CA GLY A 101 32.27 18.87 29.98
C GLY A 101 32.72 17.43 30.28
N GLY A 102 33.07 17.13 31.53
CA GLY A 102 33.44 15.76 31.94
C GLY A 102 32.25 14.80 31.99
N ASN A 103 31.05 15.31 32.26
CA ASN A 103 29.82 14.53 32.25
C ASN A 103 29.40 14.14 30.82
N LEU A 104 29.45 15.07 29.86
CA LEU A 104 29.07 14.81 28.46
C LEU A 104 29.88 13.68 27.81
N VAL A 105 31.17 13.56 28.17
CA VAL A 105 32.07 12.48 27.72
C VAL A 105 31.56 11.08 28.11
N GLY A 106 30.87 10.96 29.25
CA GLY A 106 30.26 9.69 29.69
C GLY A 106 28.79 9.53 29.25
N VAL A 107 28.04 10.62 29.15
CA VAL A 107 26.62 10.60 28.73
C VAL A 107 26.45 10.16 27.28
N LEU A 108 27.34 10.56 26.37
CA LEU A 108 27.30 10.11 24.97
C LEU A 108 27.39 8.57 24.85
N PRO A 109 28.46 7.88 25.31
CA PRO A 109 28.55 6.42 25.21
C PRO A 109 27.50 5.70 26.06
N ALA A 110 27.09 6.24 27.22
CA ALA A 110 26.01 5.65 28.02
C ALA A 110 24.65 5.68 27.32
N SER A 111 24.34 6.76 26.58
CA SER A 111 23.11 6.90 25.80
C SER A 111 23.15 6.03 24.54
N ALA A 112 24.31 5.99 23.87
CA ALA A 112 24.54 5.10 22.73
C ALA A 112 24.31 3.63 23.14
N LEU A 113 24.95 3.16 24.21
CA LEU A 113 24.78 1.79 24.71
C LEU A 113 23.33 1.46 25.10
N PHE A 114 22.58 2.44 25.64
CA PHE A 114 21.16 2.26 25.92
C PHE A 114 20.38 1.96 24.63
N PHE A 115 20.41 2.88 23.66
CA PHE A 115 19.62 2.75 22.43
C PHE A 115 20.07 1.58 21.54
N GLY A 116 21.38 1.33 21.46
CA GLY A 116 21.95 0.23 20.70
C GLY A 116 21.59 -1.17 21.24
N VAL A 117 21.28 -1.30 22.54
CA VAL A 117 20.75 -2.54 23.11
C VAL A 117 19.22 -2.55 23.09
N TYR A 118 18.58 -1.43 23.42
CA TYR A 118 17.12 -1.29 23.48
C TYR A 118 16.45 -1.59 22.14
N GLU A 119 16.85 -0.91 21.06
CA GLU A 119 16.10 -0.95 19.80
C GLU A 119 16.11 -2.36 19.15
N PRO A 120 17.25 -3.06 19.02
CA PRO A 120 17.26 -4.40 18.46
C PRO A 120 16.60 -5.44 19.38
N THR A 121 16.71 -5.28 20.71
CA THR A 121 16.03 -6.17 21.67
C THR A 121 14.51 -6.02 21.57
N LYS A 122 14.01 -4.77 21.52
CA LYS A 122 12.60 -4.44 21.33
C LYS A 122 12.08 -5.04 20.01
N GLN A 123 12.78 -4.83 18.90
CA GLN A 123 12.41 -5.40 17.60
C GLN A 123 12.39 -6.93 17.59
N LYS A 124 13.33 -7.60 18.29
CA LYS A 124 13.35 -9.06 18.38
C LYS A 124 12.24 -9.61 19.27
N LEU A 125 11.94 -8.97 20.40
CA LEU A 125 10.86 -9.38 21.30
C LEU A 125 9.47 -9.17 20.69
N LEU A 126 9.24 -8.06 19.98
CA LEU A 126 7.97 -7.78 19.29
C LEU A 126 7.69 -8.72 18.10
N LYS A 127 8.71 -9.43 17.57
CA LYS A 127 8.54 -10.49 16.57
C LYS A 127 8.23 -11.88 17.17
N VAL A 128 8.43 -12.06 18.47
CA VAL A 128 8.33 -13.36 19.16
C VAL A 128 7.15 -13.41 20.13
N LEU A 129 6.78 -12.28 20.73
CA LEU A 129 5.65 -12.16 21.66
C LEU A 129 4.36 -11.76 20.91
N PRO A 130 3.19 -12.29 21.28
CA PRO A 130 1.90 -11.84 20.74
C PRO A 130 1.61 -10.39 21.13
N GLU A 131 0.79 -9.69 20.34
CA GLU A 131 0.60 -8.22 20.44
C GLU A 131 0.10 -7.75 21.81
N ASN A 132 -0.69 -8.58 22.51
CA ASN A 132 -1.16 -8.31 23.88
C ASN A 132 -0.04 -8.27 24.94
N LEU A 133 1.16 -8.76 24.62
CA LEU A 133 2.38 -8.70 25.45
C LEU A 133 3.41 -7.67 24.95
N SER A 134 3.03 -6.81 24.00
CA SER A 134 3.87 -5.72 23.48
C SER A 134 4.43 -4.81 24.58
N ALA A 135 3.69 -4.56 25.66
CA ALA A 135 4.18 -3.84 26.84
C ALA A 135 5.38 -4.56 27.49
N VAL A 136 5.30 -5.89 27.67
CA VAL A 136 6.39 -6.70 28.26
C VAL A 136 7.63 -6.66 27.37
N ALA A 137 7.47 -6.66 26.05
CA ALA A 137 8.58 -6.52 25.10
C ALA A 137 9.36 -5.19 25.29
N HIS A 138 8.65 -4.07 25.45
CA HIS A 138 9.26 -2.76 25.69
C HIS A 138 9.92 -2.69 27.08
N LEU A 139 9.28 -3.23 28.12
CA LEU A 139 9.82 -3.25 29.48
C LEU A 139 11.10 -4.09 29.58
N ALA A 140 11.13 -5.28 28.98
CA ALA A 140 12.30 -6.15 28.98
C ALA A 140 13.47 -5.55 28.17
N ALA A 141 13.19 -4.94 27.01
CA ALA A 141 14.19 -4.22 26.23
C ALA A 141 14.74 -2.99 26.98
N GLY A 142 13.87 -2.23 27.65
CA GLY A 142 14.25 -1.08 28.48
C GLY A 142 15.12 -1.49 29.66
N ALA A 143 14.73 -2.54 30.39
CA ALA A 143 15.51 -3.07 31.50
C ALA A 143 16.90 -3.56 31.08
N LEU A 144 17.02 -4.26 29.93
CA LEU A 144 18.30 -4.74 29.42
C LEU A 144 19.20 -3.58 28.93
N GLY A 145 18.64 -2.63 28.17
CA GLY A 145 19.37 -1.43 27.74
C GLY A 145 19.81 -0.55 28.92
N GLY A 146 18.95 -0.40 29.93
CA GLY A 146 19.25 0.30 31.18
C GLY A 146 20.38 -0.36 31.97
N ALA A 147 20.36 -1.70 32.09
CA ALA A 147 21.41 -2.47 32.74
C ALA A 147 22.77 -2.33 32.04
N VAL A 148 22.83 -2.49 30.71
CA VAL A 148 24.10 -2.33 29.96
C VAL A 148 24.60 -0.88 30.01
N SER A 149 23.71 0.11 29.83
CA SER A 149 24.03 1.54 29.96
C SER A 149 24.58 1.90 31.35
N SER A 150 24.08 1.26 32.41
CA SER A 150 24.47 1.56 33.80
C SER A 150 25.97 1.42 34.08
N ILE A 151 26.66 0.52 33.36
CA ILE A 151 28.09 0.25 33.51
C ILE A 151 28.92 1.52 33.24
N VAL A 152 28.55 2.28 32.20
CA VAL A 152 29.18 3.57 31.88
C VAL A 152 28.51 4.72 32.64
N ARG A 153 27.17 4.70 32.75
CA ARG A 153 26.38 5.81 33.28
C ARG A 153 26.61 6.06 34.77
N VAL A 154 26.88 5.04 35.59
CA VAL A 154 27.07 5.21 37.04
C VAL A 154 28.40 5.87 37.41
N PRO A 155 29.58 5.45 36.90
CA PRO A 155 30.85 6.17 37.09
C PRO A 155 30.77 7.65 36.71
N THR A 156 30.09 7.98 35.61
CA THR A 156 29.87 9.37 35.18
C THR A 156 28.97 10.13 36.15
N GLU A 157 27.84 9.54 36.59
CA GLU A 157 26.93 10.15 37.55
C GLU A 157 27.57 10.38 38.94
N VAL A 158 28.45 9.49 39.42
CA VAL A 158 29.19 9.69 40.68
C VAL A 158 30.11 10.90 40.58
N VAL A 159 30.89 11.01 39.49
CA VAL A 159 31.77 12.18 39.26
C VAL A 159 30.94 13.47 39.11
N LYS A 160 29.89 13.44 38.28
CA LYS A 160 28.95 14.54 38.06
C LYS A 160 28.39 15.06 39.40
N GLN A 161 27.81 14.18 40.22
CA GLN A 161 27.14 14.62 41.45
C GLN A 161 28.14 15.17 42.48
N ARG A 162 29.32 14.56 42.63
CA ARG A 162 30.36 15.08 43.53
C ARG A 162 30.89 16.44 43.06
N MET A 163 31.08 16.66 41.75
CA MET A 163 31.37 17.99 41.20
C MET A 163 30.23 19.00 41.40
N GLN A 164 28.97 18.60 41.20
CA GLN A 164 27.79 19.45 41.43
C GLN A 164 27.69 19.92 42.89
N THR A 165 28.05 19.06 43.85
CA THR A 165 28.15 19.41 45.28
C THR A 165 29.41 20.20 45.68
N GLY A 166 30.37 20.38 44.76
CA GLY A 166 31.58 21.17 45.00
C GLY A 166 32.73 20.42 45.68
N GLN A 167 32.70 19.08 45.74
CA GLN A 167 33.79 18.28 46.31
C GLN A 167 35.08 18.33 45.47
N PHE A 168 34.95 18.58 44.15
CA PHE A 168 36.06 18.61 43.20
C PHE A 168 35.88 19.73 42.18
N ALA A 169 37.00 20.37 41.79
CA ALA A 169 37.01 21.44 40.80
C ALA A 169 37.06 20.94 39.34
N SER A 170 37.66 19.76 39.09
CA SER A 170 37.76 19.15 37.76
C SER A 170 37.33 17.67 37.78
N ALA A 171 36.87 17.17 36.63
CA ALA A 171 36.50 15.76 36.49
C ALA A 171 37.71 14.80 36.51
N PRO A 172 38.87 15.11 35.87
CA PRO A 172 40.07 14.29 36.00
C PRO A 172 40.57 14.17 37.45
N ASP A 173 40.55 15.28 38.21
CA ASP A 173 40.96 15.25 39.62
C ASP A 173 39.98 14.43 40.47
N ALA A 174 38.67 14.54 40.22
CA ALA A 174 37.66 13.71 40.85
C ALA A 174 37.92 12.21 40.62
N VAL A 175 38.11 11.79 39.35
CA VAL A 175 38.42 10.39 39.01
C VAL A 175 39.70 9.92 39.70
N ARG A 176 40.78 10.71 39.62
CA ARG A 176 42.07 10.38 40.23
C ARG A 176 41.97 10.24 41.76
N LEU A 177 41.29 11.17 42.42
CA LEU A 177 41.19 11.20 43.89
C LEU A 177 40.18 10.17 44.44
N ILE A 178 39.10 9.86 43.72
CA ILE A 178 38.17 8.78 44.08
C ILE A 178 38.90 7.44 43.99
N ILE A 179 39.56 7.13 42.86
CA ILE A 179 40.29 5.87 42.72
C ILE A 179 41.42 5.75 43.75
N ALA A 180 42.13 6.84 44.07
CA ALA A 180 43.22 6.83 45.05
C ALA A 180 42.77 6.72 46.53
N LYS A 181 41.51 7.04 46.87
CA LYS A 181 41.00 7.02 48.26
C LYS A 181 39.92 5.98 48.54
N GLU A 182 39.14 5.61 47.53
CA GLU A 182 37.97 4.74 47.62
C GLU A 182 38.10 3.51 46.68
N GLY A 183 39.20 3.42 45.93
CA GLY A 183 39.43 2.40 44.92
C GLY A 183 38.45 2.50 43.74
N PHE A 184 38.49 1.50 42.85
CA PHE A 184 37.51 1.39 41.76
C PHE A 184 36.07 1.22 42.25
N GLY A 185 35.87 0.70 43.47
CA GLY A 185 34.54 0.59 44.10
C GLY A 185 33.86 1.94 44.33
N GLY A 186 34.63 2.99 44.67
CA GLY A 186 34.11 4.35 44.86
C GLY A 186 33.40 4.93 43.62
N MET A 187 33.86 4.55 42.42
CA MET A 187 33.24 4.94 41.14
C MET A 187 31.86 4.30 40.93
N TYR A 188 31.55 3.22 41.65
CA TYR A 188 30.25 2.53 41.60
C TYR A 188 29.45 2.71 42.92
N ALA A 189 29.80 3.70 43.73
CA ALA A 189 29.03 4.08 44.91
C ALA A 189 27.54 4.30 44.53
N GLY A 190 26.62 3.69 45.28
CA GLY A 190 25.19 3.79 45.01
C GLY A 190 24.65 3.00 43.80
N TYR A 191 25.45 2.18 43.10
CA TYR A 191 25.02 1.40 41.92
C TYR A 191 23.72 0.59 42.13
N GLY A 192 23.57 -0.11 43.26
CA GLY A 192 22.33 -0.83 43.59
C GLY A 192 21.11 0.09 43.76
N SER A 193 21.30 1.31 44.29
CA SER A 193 20.25 2.32 44.41
C SER A 193 19.92 2.99 43.07
N PHE A 194 20.85 2.98 42.12
CA PHE A 194 20.62 3.44 40.75
C PHE A 194 19.71 2.47 39.99
N LEU A 195 20.00 1.17 40.01
CA LEU A 195 19.16 0.15 39.37
C LEU A 195 17.77 0.07 40.00
N LEU A 196 17.68 0.16 41.34
CA LEU A 196 16.41 0.22 42.08
C LEU A 196 15.57 1.45 41.73
N ARG A 197 16.18 2.52 41.20
CA ARG A 197 15.48 3.73 40.72
C ARG A 197 15.08 3.61 39.25
N ASP A 198 16.00 3.25 38.36
CA ASP A 198 15.77 3.28 36.91
C ASP A 198 14.78 2.19 36.46
N LEU A 199 14.92 0.94 36.94
CA LEU A 199 14.08 -0.17 36.48
C LEU A 199 12.57 0.05 36.80
N PRO A 200 12.17 0.54 37.99
CA PRO A 200 10.78 0.90 38.24
C PRO A 200 10.36 2.23 37.59
N PHE A 201 11.29 3.16 37.33
CA PHE A 201 10.97 4.45 36.69
C PHE A 201 10.50 4.26 35.25
N ASP A 202 11.23 3.49 34.44
CA ASP A 202 10.83 3.24 33.05
C ASP A 202 9.51 2.47 32.98
N ALA A 203 9.32 1.49 33.88
CA ALA A 203 8.08 0.72 33.99
C ALA A 203 6.86 1.58 34.38
N LEU A 204 6.99 2.40 35.43
CA LEU A 204 5.92 3.31 35.85
C LEU A 204 5.62 4.36 34.78
N GLN A 205 6.63 4.89 34.09
CA GLN A 205 6.41 5.89 33.02
C GLN A 205 5.64 5.29 31.85
N PHE A 206 5.96 4.06 31.43
CA PHE A 206 5.23 3.39 30.35
C PHE A 206 3.81 3.02 30.76
N CYS A 207 3.60 2.45 31.96
CA CYS A 207 2.27 2.10 32.46
C CYS A 207 1.35 3.32 32.59
N VAL A 208 1.84 4.44 33.14
CA VAL A 208 1.03 5.67 33.25
C VAL A 208 0.74 6.25 31.86
N TYR A 209 1.70 6.21 30.93
CA TYR A 209 1.49 6.68 29.55
C TYR A 209 0.39 5.89 28.82
N GLU A 210 0.46 4.56 28.78
CA GLU A 210 -0.53 3.75 28.05
C GLU A 210 -1.93 3.82 28.69
N GLN A 211 -2.05 3.89 30.02
CA GLN A 211 -3.37 4.08 30.66
C GLN A 211 -4.02 5.42 30.28
N LEU A 212 -3.23 6.51 30.25
CA LEU A 212 -3.70 7.81 29.78
C LEU A 212 -4.07 7.78 28.29
N ARG A 213 -3.26 7.12 27.47
CA ARG A 213 -3.46 6.99 26.03
C ARG A 213 -4.74 6.21 25.70
N ILE A 214 -4.97 5.08 26.36
CA ILE A 214 -6.20 4.28 26.22
C ILE A 214 -7.42 5.10 26.67
N GLY A 215 -7.37 5.76 27.82
CA GLY A 215 -8.45 6.63 28.30
C GLY A 215 -8.77 7.78 27.33
N TYR A 216 -7.75 8.41 26.75
CA TYR A 216 -7.93 9.49 25.78
C TYR A 216 -8.50 8.99 24.45
N LYS A 217 -8.04 7.84 23.92
CA LYS A 217 -8.64 7.21 22.71
C LYS A 217 -10.13 6.92 22.90
N LEU A 218 -10.51 6.36 24.06
CA LEU A 218 -11.90 6.05 24.40
C LEU A 218 -12.77 7.31 24.49
N ALA A 219 -12.25 8.40 25.06
CA ALA A 219 -12.95 9.68 25.16
C ALA A 219 -13.06 10.40 23.80
N ALA A 220 -11.98 10.43 23.00
CA ALA A 220 -11.92 11.16 21.73
C ALA A 220 -12.50 10.39 20.53
N LYS A 221 -12.69 9.06 20.64
CA LYS A 221 -13.13 8.15 19.57
C LYS A 221 -12.25 8.19 18.30
N ARG A 222 -10.99 8.57 18.45
CA ARG A 222 -9.96 8.60 17.40
C ARG A 222 -8.59 8.28 17.99
N ASP A 223 -7.62 8.01 17.12
CA ASP A 223 -6.21 8.01 17.49
C ASP A 223 -5.70 9.41 17.85
N LEU A 224 -4.61 9.43 18.63
CA LEU A 224 -3.94 10.64 19.08
C LEU A 224 -2.92 11.10 18.03
N ASN A 225 -2.91 12.39 17.75
CA ASN A 225 -1.89 13.04 16.95
C ASN A 225 -0.57 13.12 17.73
N ASP A 226 0.57 13.25 17.04
CA ASP A 226 1.90 13.26 17.69
C ASP A 226 2.07 14.30 18.81
N PRO A 227 1.54 15.54 18.73
CA PRO A 227 1.59 16.49 19.85
C PRO A 227 0.82 16.01 21.09
N GLU A 228 -0.28 15.29 20.91
CA GLU A 228 -1.09 14.74 22.01
C GLU A 228 -0.37 13.57 22.69
N ASN A 229 0.25 12.68 21.89
CA ASN A 229 1.11 11.62 22.41
C ASN A 229 2.30 12.22 23.21
N ALA A 230 2.92 13.31 22.72
CA ALA A 230 3.99 14.01 23.42
C ALA A 230 3.52 14.63 24.75
N MET A 231 2.35 15.26 24.79
CA MET A 231 1.75 15.81 26.02
C MET A 231 1.47 14.71 27.06
N LEU A 232 0.90 13.57 26.64
CA LEU A 232 0.67 12.45 27.55
C LEU A 232 1.98 11.84 28.07
N GLY A 233 2.99 11.68 27.21
CA GLY A 233 4.31 11.19 27.61
C GLY A 233 4.99 12.09 28.64
N ALA A 234 4.91 13.42 28.46
CA ALA A 234 5.43 14.39 29.40
C ALA A 234 4.66 14.41 30.74
N PHE A 235 3.32 14.26 30.73
CA PHE A 235 2.52 14.15 31.95
C PHE A 235 2.80 12.84 32.71
N ALA A 236 2.81 11.69 32.03
CA ALA A 236 3.20 10.40 32.61
C ALA A 236 4.61 10.44 33.20
N GLY A 237 5.52 11.15 32.51
CA GLY A 237 6.84 11.46 33.01
C GLY A 237 6.82 12.27 34.30
N ALA A 238 5.99 13.31 34.40
CA ALA A 238 5.87 14.14 35.61
C ALA A 238 5.37 13.34 36.82
N VAL A 239 4.31 12.55 36.65
CA VAL A 239 3.76 11.65 37.69
C VAL A 239 4.83 10.67 38.19
N THR A 240 5.51 10.00 37.26
CA THR A 240 6.60 9.07 37.59
C THR A 240 7.78 9.77 38.29
N GLY A 241 8.08 11.01 37.91
CA GLY A 241 9.09 11.84 38.54
C GLY A 241 8.77 12.17 40.00
N VAL A 242 7.49 12.35 40.35
CA VAL A 242 7.04 12.49 41.74
C VAL A 242 7.21 11.16 42.48
N LEU A 243 6.57 10.09 41.99
CA LEU A 243 6.53 8.77 42.66
C LEU A 243 7.93 8.21 42.99
N THR A 244 8.91 8.45 42.11
CA THR A 244 10.29 7.96 42.29
C THR A 244 11.20 8.93 43.06
N THR A 245 10.67 9.95 43.75
CA THR A 245 11.50 10.93 44.49
C THR A 245 12.27 10.33 45.67
N PRO A 246 11.68 9.47 46.54
CA PRO A 246 12.42 8.82 47.62
C PRO A 246 13.65 8.04 47.14
N LEU A 247 13.50 7.28 46.06
CA LEU A 247 14.58 6.48 45.46
C LEU A 247 15.72 7.36 44.90
N ASP A 248 15.39 8.54 44.37
CA ASP A 248 16.36 9.50 43.85
C ASP A 248 17.15 10.17 44.98
N VAL A 249 16.50 10.53 46.09
CA VAL A 249 17.19 11.07 47.30
C VAL A 249 18.18 10.05 47.88
N ILE A 250 17.78 8.79 47.99
CA ILE A 250 18.64 7.70 48.52
C ILE A 250 19.83 7.47 47.57
N LYS A 251 19.60 7.41 46.26
CA LYS A 251 20.66 7.30 45.24
C LYS A 251 21.68 8.44 45.39
N THR A 252 21.22 9.70 45.37
CA THR A 252 22.11 10.87 45.40
C THR A 252 22.96 10.89 46.67
N ARG A 253 22.39 10.56 47.83
CA ARG A 253 23.14 10.51 49.11
C ARG A 253 24.19 9.39 49.14
N LEU A 254 23.88 8.22 48.59
CA LEU A 254 24.83 7.10 48.48
C LEU A 254 25.96 7.36 47.46
N MET A 255 25.73 8.18 46.43
CA MET A 255 26.74 8.56 45.45
C MET A 255 27.70 9.67 45.95
N VAL A 256 27.20 10.55 46.83
CA VAL A 256 27.93 11.74 47.30
C VAL A 256 28.71 11.51 48.61
N GLN A 257 28.40 10.50 49.43
CA GLN A 257 29.03 10.30 50.74
C GLN A 257 30.57 10.06 50.72
N GLY A 258 31.11 9.57 49.59
CA GLY A 258 32.53 9.28 49.43
C GLY A 258 33.08 8.24 50.42
N ALA A 259 34.35 8.39 50.79
CA ALA A 259 35.02 7.57 51.80
C ALA A 259 34.38 7.63 53.21
N GLY A 260 33.42 8.52 53.44
CA GLY A 260 32.63 8.55 54.68
C GLY A 260 31.65 7.39 54.73
N THR A 261 31.84 6.46 55.67
CA THR A 261 30.97 5.28 55.89
C THR A 261 29.62 5.63 56.56
N GLN A 262 29.00 6.74 56.14
CA GLN A 262 27.79 7.30 56.76
C GLN A 262 26.55 6.42 56.53
N TYR A 263 26.47 5.74 55.38
CA TYR A 263 25.41 4.78 55.06
C TYR A 263 26.01 3.48 54.50
N LYS A 264 25.69 2.35 55.12
CA LYS A 264 26.16 1.00 54.75
C LYS A 264 25.40 0.39 53.57
N GLY A 265 24.28 1.01 53.15
CA GLY A 265 23.46 0.55 52.03
C GLY A 265 22.10 1.26 51.96
N VAL A 266 21.24 0.83 51.04
CA VAL A 266 19.91 1.44 50.78
C VAL A 266 19.02 1.41 52.03
N SER A 267 18.89 0.25 52.68
CA SER A 267 18.02 0.06 53.86
C SER A 267 18.52 0.82 55.09
N ASP A 268 19.84 0.93 55.25
CA ASP A 268 20.51 1.71 56.30
C ASP A 268 20.30 3.21 56.06
N CYS A 269 20.49 3.67 54.81
CA CYS A 269 20.22 5.05 54.40
C CYS A 269 18.77 5.48 54.66
N ILE A 270 17.78 4.64 54.31
CA ILE A 270 16.36 4.90 54.59
C ILE A 270 16.11 5.07 56.10
N LYS A 271 16.60 4.13 56.92
CA LYS A 271 16.41 4.17 58.38
C LYS A 271 17.04 5.43 59.00
N THR A 272 18.27 5.76 58.59
CA THR A 272 19.00 6.92 59.09
C THR A 272 18.35 8.23 58.68
N ILE A 273 17.90 8.37 57.42
CA ILE A 273 17.15 9.57 56.96
C ILE A 273 15.86 9.75 57.77
N ILE A 274 15.04 8.70 57.92
CA ILE A 274 13.77 8.78 58.65
C ILE A 274 14.01 9.12 60.13
N ARG A 275 15.06 8.58 60.75
CA ARG A 275 15.41 8.83 62.17
C ARG A 275 15.99 10.23 62.42
N GLU A 276 16.82 10.74 61.52
CA GLU A 276 17.61 11.97 61.76
C GLU A 276 17.01 13.22 61.09
N GLU A 277 16.27 13.07 59.98
CA GLU A 277 15.71 14.19 59.21
C GLU A 277 14.19 14.07 58.96
N GLY A 278 13.57 12.98 59.41
CA GLY A 278 12.14 12.71 59.24
C GLY A 278 11.75 12.18 57.85
N SER A 279 10.54 11.65 57.74
CA SER A 279 10.02 11.06 56.49
C SER A 279 9.85 12.07 55.35
N SER A 280 9.68 13.36 55.64
CA SER A 280 9.62 14.44 54.66
C SER A 280 10.95 14.66 53.93
N ALA A 281 12.09 14.30 54.53
CA ALA A 281 13.40 14.43 53.90
C ALA A 281 13.56 13.57 52.64
N LEU A 282 12.82 12.46 52.52
CA LEU A 282 12.77 11.62 51.32
C LEU A 282 12.12 12.32 50.11
N TRP A 283 11.49 13.47 50.30
CA TRP A 283 10.85 14.26 49.24
C TRP A 283 11.63 15.54 48.89
N LYS A 284 12.82 15.75 49.46
CA LYS A 284 13.74 16.84 49.11
C LYS A 284 14.07 16.78 47.61
N GLY A 285 14.04 17.94 46.94
CA GLY A 285 14.29 18.06 45.50
C GLY A 285 13.06 17.85 44.59
N MET A 286 11.89 17.48 45.12
CA MET A 286 10.65 17.33 44.33
C MET A 286 10.27 18.58 43.52
N GLY A 287 10.49 19.78 44.08
CA GLY A 287 10.28 21.05 43.38
C GLY A 287 11.15 21.18 42.12
N PRO A 288 12.49 21.22 42.24
CA PRO A 288 13.40 21.18 41.09
C PRO A 288 13.11 20.06 40.08
N ARG A 289 12.77 18.84 40.54
CA ARG A 289 12.48 17.70 39.66
C ARG A 289 11.17 17.84 38.87
N THR A 290 10.12 18.39 39.49
CA THR A 290 8.88 18.73 38.78
C THR A 290 9.06 19.96 37.88
N MET A 291 9.90 20.93 38.25
CA MET A 291 10.30 22.05 37.38
C MET A 291 11.07 21.55 36.15
N GLN A 292 11.95 20.57 36.29
CA GLN A 292 12.70 19.94 35.18
C GLN A 292 11.76 19.30 34.15
N LYS A 293 10.78 18.49 34.59
CA LYS A 293 9.79 17.88 33.68
C LYS A 293 8.70 18.86 33.22
N LYS A 294 8.36 19.89 33.99
CA LYS A 294 7.54 21.02 33.52
C LYS A 294 8.25 21.83 32.45
N LEU A 295 9.56 22.08 32.55
CA LEU A 295 10.31 22.76 31.51
C LEU A 295 10.34 21.94 30.21
N LEU A 296 10.55 20.62 30.30
CA LEU A 296 10.43 19.74 29.13
C LEU A 296 9.01 19.77 28.51
N LEU A 297 7.96 19.76 29.35
CA LEU A 297 6.57 19.91 28.88
C LEU A 297 6.35 21.29 28.23
N THR A 298 6.80 22.38 28.84
CA THR A 298 6.63 23.75 28.31
C THR A 298 7.45 23.97 27.04
N VAL A 299 8.68 23.44 26.95
CA VAL A 299 9.49 23.50 25.72
C VAL A 299 8.91 22.60 24.63
N SER A 300 8.37 21.42 24.98
CA SER A 300 7.64 20.58 24.02
C SER A 300 6.37 21.27 23.53
N ILE A 301 5.57 21.87 24.41
CA ILE A 301 4.39 22.66 24.03
C ILE A 301 4.79 23.89 23.21
N PHE A 302 5.84 24.62 23.59
CA PHE A 302 6.30 25.79 22.86
C PHE A 302 6.84 25.43 21.48
N LEU A 303 7.65 24.38 21.35
CA LEU A 303 8.11 23.88 20.05
C LEU A 303 6.93 23.35 19.22
N ASN A 304 6.01 22.56 19.79
CA ASN A 304 4.83 22.12 19.07
C ASN A 304 3.91 23.28 18.68
N LEU A 305 3.83 24.36 19.48
CA LEU A 305 3.02 25.54 19.18
C LEU A 305 3.71 26.44 18.14
N VAL A 306 5.05 26.58 18.18
CA VAL A 306 5.83 27.22 17.12
C VAL A 306 5.75 26.43 15.81
N PHE A 307 5.89 25.09 15.85
CA PHE A 307 5.69 24.25 14.67
C PHE A 307 4.23 24.25 14.20
N THR A 308 3.24 24.26 15.09
CA THR A 308 1.82 24.35 14.70
C THR A 308 1.48 25.72 14.14
N VAL A 309 1.99 26.82 14.70
CA VAL A 309 1.83 28.17 14.13
C VAL A 309 2.59 28.28 12.80
N HIS A 310 3.80 27.73 12.68
CA HIS A 310 4.56 27.70 11.44
C HIS A 310 3.84 26.85 10.37
N ILE A 311 3.30 25.68 10.73
CA ILE A 311 2.49 24.84 9.84
C ILE A 311 1.19 25.55 9.47
N LEU A 312 0.45 26.15 10.40
CA LEU A 312 -0.78 26.89 10.08
C LEU A 312 -0.50 28.14 9.22
N TYR A 313 0.66 28.78 9.36
CA TYR A 313 1.07 29.97 8.60
C TYR A 313 1.65 29.62 7.21
N TYR A 314 2.34 28.48 7.05
CA TYR A 314 2.87 27.99 5.77
C TYR A 314 1.96 26.98 5.06
N SER A 315 0.93 26.44 5.72
CA SER A 315 -0.14 25.64 5.11
C SER A 315 -1.46 26.40 4.97
N SER A 316 -1.53 27.68 5.40
CA SER A 316 -2.57 28.60 4.92
C SER A 316 -2.32 29.03 3.48
N THR A 317 -1.06 28.99 3.01
CA THR A 317 -0.82 28.81 1.58
C THR A 317 -1.17 27.38 1.20
N THR A 318 -2.30 27.21 0.52
CA THR A 318 -2.49 26.08 -0.40
C THR A 318 -1.24 26.00 -1.27
N TRP A 319 -0.54 24.87 -1.24
CA TRP A 319 0.60 24.67 -2.12
C TRP A 319 0.05 24.59 -3.54
N ASN A 320 0.15 25.70 -4.27
CA ASN A 320 -0.22 25.83 -5.67
C ASN A 320 1.08 25.77 -6.49
N PRO A 321 1.66 24.56 -6.69
CA PRO A 321 2.88 24.39 -7.46
C PRO A 321 2.70 24.90 -8.89
N THR A 322 3.35 26.01 -9.22
CA THR A 322 3.17 26.70 -10.52
C THR A 322 3.45 25.83 -11.74
N TRP A 323 4.26 24.76 -11.60
CA TRP A 323 4.52 23.78 -12.65
C TRP A 323 3.30 22.92 -13.01
N THR A 324 2.28 22.83 -12.17
CA THR A 324 1.07 22.02 -12.43
C THR A 324 0.02 22.77 -13.25
N ASN A 325 -0.01 24.11 -13.14
CA ASN A 325 -1.02 24.97 -13.75
C ASN A 325 -1.14 24.73 -15.27
N ARG A 326 -0.02 24.50 -15.96
CA ARG A 326 0.00 24.20 -17.39
C ARG A 326 -0.71 22.88 -17.72
N ALA A 327 -0.31 21.79 -17.07
CA ALA A 327 -0.87 20.47 -17.34
C ALA A 327 -2.35 20.37 -16.93
N ALA A 328 -2.75 21.06 -15.85
CA ALA A 328 -4.15 21.20 -15.47
C ALA A 328 -4.96 21.97 -16.52
N ALA A 329 -4.47 23.13 -16.99
CA ALA A 329 -5.14 23.92 -18.02
C ALA A 329 -5.21 23.19 -19.39
N GLU A 330 -4.18 22.42 -19.76
CA GLU A 330 -4.19 21.58 -20.97
C GLU A 330 -5.24 20.45 -20.88
N ALA A 331 -5.36 19.80 -19.71
CA ALA A 331 -6.39 18.80 -19.45
C ALA A 331 -7.81 19.37 -19.40
N GLU A 332 -8.02 20.51 -18.73
CA GLU A 332 -9.31 21.22 -18.72
C GLU A 332 -9.68 21.74 -20.12
N THR A 333 -8.70 22.17 -20.93
CA THR A 333 -8.93 22.57 -22.33
C THR A 333 -9.41 21.38 -23.16
N ALA A 334 -8.79 20.21 -23.05
CA ALA A 334 -9.23 19.02 -23.76
C ALA A 334 -10.63 18.56 -23.29
N ALA A 335 -10.88 18.55 -21.98
CA ALA A 335 -12.17 18.15 -21.40
C ALA A 335 -13.32 19.14 -21.69
N SER A 336 -13.02 20.41 -21.99
CA SER A 336 -14.00 21.43 -22.38
C SER A 336 -14.33 21.45 -23.88
N SER A 337 -13.66 20.64 -24.70
CA SER A 337 -13.98 20.51 -26.13
C SER A 337 -15.40 19.99 -26.34
N SER A 338 -16.24 20.82 -26.99
CA SER A 338 -17.63 20.50 -27.29
C SER A 338 -17.76 19.47 -28.41
N CYS A 339 -17.65 18.18 -28.07
CA CYS A 339 -17.83 17.05 -28.99
C CYS A 339 -19.30 16.55 -29.05
N SER A 340 -20.27 17.47 -29.01
CA SER A 340 -21.73 17.28 -29.16
C SER A 340 -22.42 16.22 -28.27
N GLY A 341 -21.72 15.66 -27.27
CA GLY A 341 -22.18 14.49 -26.50
C GLY A 341 -21.95 13.14 -27.20
N HIS A 342 -21.51 13.16 -28.46
CA HIS A 342 -21.27 11.98 -29.31
C HIS A 342 -19.76 11.73 -29.54
N GLY A 343 -18.92 12.22 -28.64
CA GLY A 343 -17.47 12.06 -28.66
C GLY A 343 -16.80 12.75 -27.47
N ARG A 344 -15.47 12.69 -27.43
CA ARG A 344 -14.61 13.36 -26.43
C ARG A 344 -13.27 13.76 -27.05
N ALA A 345 -12.49 14.64 -26.41
CA ALA A 345 -11.14 14.97 -26.85
C ALA A 345 -10.12 14.67 -25.74
N TYR A 346 -8.93 14.21 -26.12
CA TYR A 346 -7.85 13.85 -25.20
C TYR A 346 -6.62 14.75 -25.38
N VAL A 347 -5.77 14.84 -24.34
CA VAL A 347 -4.57 15.69 -24.31
C VAL A 347 -3.47 15.23 -25.28
N ASP A 348 -3.51 13.97 -25.69
CA ASP A 348 -2.63 13.29 -26.64
C ASP A 348 -3.32 13.04 -28.01
N GLY A 349 -4.47 13.68 -28.24
CA GLY A 349 -5.24 13.56 -29.48
C GLY A 349 -4.48 14.03 -30.74
N LEU A 350 -4.94 13.55 -31.90
CA LEU A 350 -4.30 13.81 -33.20
C LEU A 350 -4.11 15.31 -33.48
N GLY A 351 -2.86 15.69 -33.78
CA GLY A 351 -2.42 17.06 -34.10
C GLY A 351 -1.95 17.90 -32.90
N VAL A 352 -2.15 17.46 -31.65
CA VAL A 352 -1.81 18.28 -30.46
C VAL A 352 -0.30 18.50 -30.32
N LEU A 353 0.51 17.49 -30.64
CA LEU A 353 1.98 17.60 -30.65
C LEU A 353 2.50 18.58 -31.71
N ASP A 354 1.74 18.81 -32.77
CA ASP A 354 2.02 19.80 -33.83
C ASP A 354 1.47 21.20 -33.51
N GLY A 355 1.01 21.42 -32.26
CA GLY A 355 0.46 22.69 -31.80
C GLY A 355 -1.00 22.96 -32.17
N GLN A 356 -1.72 21.95 -32.69
CA GLN A 356 -3.16 22.07 -32.96
C GLN A 356 -3.98 21.88 -31.66
N LYS A 357 -5.26 22.28 -31.68
CA LYS A 357 -6.16 21.98 -30.56
C LYS A 357 -6.54 20.49 -30.54
N PRO A 358 -6.82 19.90 -29.36
CA PRO A 358 -7.39 18.56 -29.25
C PRO A 358 -8.60 18.37 -30.18
N SER A 359 -8.51 17.37 -31.04
CA SER A 359 -9.57 16.97 -31.96
C SER A 359 -10.56 16.03 -31.25
N CYS A 360 -11.83 16.07 -31.66
CA CYS A 360 -12.86 15.19 -31.10
C CYS A 360 -12.77 13.78 -31.69
N GLU A 361 -12.65 12.77 -30.82
CA GLU A 361 -12.81 11.36 -31.13
C GLU A 361 -14.27 10.95 -30.93
N CYS A 362 -14.94 10.62 -32.03
CA CYS A 362 -16.37 10.35 -32.07
C CYS A 362 -16.74 8.92 -31.68
N ASN A 363 -17.95 8.76 -31.13
CA ASN A 363 -18.60 7.46 -30.98
C ASN A 363 -18.93 6.86 -32.36
N ASN A 364 -19.22 5.55 -32.39
CA ASN A 364 -19.49 4.86 -33.64
C ASN A 364 -20.64 5.51 -34.43
N CYS A 365 -20.46 5.62 -35.75
CA CYS A 365 -21.37 6.29 -36.68
C CYS A 365 -21.56 7.81 -36.52
N TYR A 366 -20.74 8.49 -35.72
CA TYR A 366 -20.68 9.96 -35.68
C TYR A 366 -19.38 10.50 -36.30
N THR A 367 -19.46 11.70 -36.88
CA THR A 367 -18.34 12.38 -37.55
C THR A 367 -18.52 13.91 -37.54
N GLY A 368 -17.62 14.63 -38.23
CA GLY A 368 -17.49 16.08 -38.14
C GLY A 368 -16.50 16.49 -37.03
N LYS A 369 -16.13 17.78 -37.00
CA LYS A 369 -15.09 18.30 -36.08
C LYS A 369 -15.50 18.27 -34.60
N ASP A 370 -16.80 18.19 -34.36
CA ASP A 370 -17.49 18.22 -33.07
C ASP A 370 -18.37 16.98 -32.86
N CYS A 371 -18.23 15.95 -33.70
CA CYS A 371 -19.05 14.74 -33.69
C CYS A 371 -20.57 14.96 -33.85
N SER A 372 -21.01 16.10 -34.38
CA SER A 372 -22.44 16.41 -34.58
C SER A 372 -23.11 15.65 -35.74
N VAL A 373 -22.33 15.12 -36.69
CA VAL A 373 -22.86 14.56 -37.95
C VAL A 373 -23.04 13.05 -37.83
N PHE A 374 -24.28 12.58 -37.83
CA PHE A 374 -24.60 11.14 -37.86
C PHE A 374 -24.49 10.56 -39.27
N LEU A 375 -23.96 9.34 -39.38
CA LEU A 375 -23.78 8.61 -40.64
C LEU A 375 -24.92 7.60 -40.86
N ASN A 376 -25.94 8.02 -41.60
CA ASN A 376 -27.20 7.28 -41.84
C ASN A 376 -27.08 5.82 -42.32
N ASP A 377 -25.94 5.41 -42.90
CA ASP A 377 -25.75 4.08 -43.51
C ASP A 377 -24.65 3.22 -42.82
N CYS A 378 -24.17 3.68 -41.66
CA CYS A 378 -23.05 3.09 -40.92
C CYS A 378 -23.42 1.82 -40.12
N PRO A 379 -22.51 0.82 -40.01
CA PRO A 379 -22.75 -0.41 -39.25
C PRO A 379 -22.57 -0.24 -37.73
N VAL A 380 -23.40 -0.96 -36.97
CA VAL A 380 -23.38 -0.94 -35.50
C VAL A 380 -22.34 -1.94 -34.97
N ASP A 381 -21.31 -1.47 -34.28
CA ASP A 381 -20.31 -2.34 -33.64
C ASP A 381 -20.78 -2.83 -32.26
N ALA A 382 -21.47 -3.97 -32.26
CA ALA A 382 -21.79 -4.75 -31.06
C ALA A 382 -20.75 -5.86 -30.76
N ASN A 383 -19.56 -5.83 -31.37
CA ASN A 383 -18.53 -6.87 -31.27
C ASN A 383 -17.65 -6.62 -30.04
N SER A 384 -17.12 -5.40 -29.91
CA SER A 384 -16.12 -5.10 -28.87
C SER A 384 -16.70 -5.21 -27.46
N GLY A 385 -15.97 -5.88 -26.57
CA GLY A 385 -16.28 -5.95 -25.14
C GLY A 385 -15.74 -4.75 -24.37
N ASP A 386 -15.80 -3.55 -24.94
CA ASP A 386 -15.23 -2.34 -24.35
C ASP A 386 -16.25 -1.64 -23.43
N PRO A 387 -15.99 -1.48 -22.12
CA PRO A 387 -16.98 -1.03 -21.13
C PRO A 387 -17.15 0.49 -21.04
N LEU A 388 -17.34 1.14 -22.19
CA LEU A 388 -17.54 2.60 -22.32
C LEU A 388 -18.77 3.12 -21.55
N PHE A 389 -19.73 2.26 -21.18
CA PHE A 389 -20.90 2.64 -20.37
C PHE A 389 -20.56 3.26 -18.99
N LEU A 390 -19.31 3.11 -18.52
CA LEU A 390 -18.82 3.68 -17.26
C LEU A 390 -18.17 5.06 -17.40
N GLU A 391 -17.89 5.55 -18.61
CA GLU A 391 -17.33 6.89 -18.82
C GLU A 391 -18.18 8.02 -18.19
N PRO A 392 -19.53 8.05 -18.32
CA PRO A 392 -20.36 9.09 -17.72
C PRO A 392 -20.37 9.10 -16.19
N PHE A 393 -19.89 8.04 -15.53
CA PHE A 393 -19.63 8.03 -14.08
C PHE A 393 -18.33 8.77 -13.76
N TRP A 394 -17.25 8.46 -14.46
CA TRP A 394 -15.94 9.10 -14.23
C TRP A 394 -15.91 10.58 -14.60
N MET A 395 -16.65 11.01 -15.63
CA MET A 395 -16.82 12.43 -15.93
C MET A 395 -17.45 13.21 -14.76
N ARG A 396 -18.34 12.58 -13.97
CA ARG A 396 -18.94 13.20 -12.77
C ARG A 396 -17.99 13.18 -11.57
N GLN A 397 -17.11 12.18 -11.50
CA GLN A 397 -16.13 12.00 -10.43
C GLN A 397 -14.76 12.62 -10.74
N ALA A 398 -14.64 13.43 -11.80
CA ALA A 398 -13.38 13.98 -12.30
C ALA A 398 -12.52 14.64 -11.21
N VAL A 399 -13.09 15.55 -10.40
CA VAL A 399 -12.36 16.26 -9.33
C VAL A 399 -11.78 15.32 -8.26
N SER A 400 -12.46 14.19 -8.00
CA SER A 400 -12.04 13.21 -6.99
C SER A 400 -11.07 12.15 -7.51
N SER A 401 -10.97 12.02 -8.84
CA SER A 401 -10.32 10.90 -9.52
C SER A 401 -9.20 11.32 -10.47
N ALA A 402 -9.07 12.62 -10.77
CA ALA A 402 -7.96 13.17 -11.54
C ALA A 402 -6.63 12.98 -10.78
N VAL A 403 -5.61 12.48 -11.50
CA VAL A 403 -4.27 12.26 -10.96
C VAL A 403 -3.26 13.04 -11.78
N LEU A 404 -2.56 13.98 -11.13
CA LEU A 404 -1.41 14.63 -11.73
C LEU A 404 -0.14 13.81 -11.49
N VAL A 405 0.53 13.44 -12.58
CA VAL A 405 1.81 12.72 -12.56
C VAL A 405 2.94 13.71 -12.83
N SER A 406 3.92 13.82 -11.92
CA SER A 406 5.11 14.64 -12.17
C SER A 406 6.07 13.93 -13.14
N GLY A 407 6.86 14.68 -13.91
CA GLY A 407 7.82 14.10 -14.88
C GLY A 407 8.93 13.23 -14.26
N TRP A 408 9.08 13.25 -12.94
CA TRP A 408 10.01 12.40 -12.17
C TRP A 408 9.29 11.32 -11.34
N HIS A 409 7.98 11.14 -11.52
CA HIS A 409 7.20 10.16 -10.76
C HIS A 409 7.65 8.74 -11.09
N ARG A 410 8.23 8.04 -10.11
CA ARG A 410 8.61 6.60 -10.20
C ARG A 410 9.52 6.25 -11.39
N MET A 411 10.53 7.10 -11.67
CA MET A 411 11.61 6.77 -12.63
C MET A 411 12.47 5.54 -12.25
N SER A 412 12.28 4.98 -11.05
CA SER A 412 12.97 3.78 -10.57
C SER A 412 12.19 2.52 -10.95
N TYR A 413 12.89 1.49 -11.42
CA TYR A 413 12.35 0.14 -11.65
C TYR A 413 11.77 -0.54 -10.39
N ILE A 414 12.14 -0.06 -9.20
CA ILE A 414 11.68 -0.58 -7.90
C ILE A 414 11.14 0.53 -7.01
N TYR A 415 10.21 0.15 -6.13
CA TYR A 415 9.73 0.97 -5.03
C TYR A 415 10.80 1.09 -3.94
N GLN A 416 10.70 2.11 -3.07
CA GLN A 416 11.71 2.40 -2.03
C GLN A 416 11.90 1.27 -1.00
N ASP A 417 10.96 0.35 -0.91
CA ASP A 417 10.97 -0.83 -0.06
C ASP A 417 11.50 -2.09 -0.78
N GLY A 418 12.02 -1.95 -2.00
CA GLY A 418 12.54 -3.04 -2.82
C GLY A 418 11.50 -3.85 -3.60
N THR A 419 10.21 -3.48 -3.54
CA THR A 419 9.15 -4.20 -4.27
C THR A 419 8.97 -3.69 -5.71
N TYR A 420 8.31 -4.50 -6.54
CA TYR A 420 7.84 -4.13 -7.88
C TYR A 420 6.35 -3.73 -7.90
N VAL A 421 5.68 -3.73 -6.75
CA VAL A 421 4.21 -3.70 -6.59
C VAL A 421 3.84 -2.61 -5.58
N SER A 422 2.92 -1.72 -5.95
CA SER A 422 2.45 -0.66 -5.04
C SER A 422 1.65 -1.24 -3.87
N ARG A 423 2.21 -1.22 -2.65
CA ARG A 423 1.50 -1.61 -1.42
C ARG A 423 0.21 -0.82 -1.20
N GLU A 424 0.15 0.45 -1.60
CA GLU A 424 -1.08 1.24 -1.47
C GLU A 424 -2.15 0.80 -2.47
N LEU A 425 -1.78 0.41 -3.69
CA LEU A 425 -2.72 -0.18 -4.64
C LEU A 425 -3.15 -1.59 -4.20
N GLU A 426 -2.25 -2.37 -3.63
CA GLU A 426 -2.56 -3.67 -3.01
C GLU A 426 -3.60 -3.52 -1.88
N LYS A 427 -3.38 -2.60 -0.93
CA LYS A 427 -4.35 -2.26 0.12
C LYS A 427 -5.70 -1.84 -0.45
N VAL A 428 -5.72 -0.99 -1.48
CA VAL A 428 -6.96 -0.55 -2.14
C VAL A 428 -7.70 -1.70 -2.82
N ILE A 429 -6.99 -2.65 -3.44
CA ILE A 429 -7.58 -3.86 -4.04
C ILE A 429 -8.13 -4.80 -2.97
N ARG A 430 -7.39 -5.04 -1.88
CA ARG A 430 -7.88 -5.82 -0.72
C ARG A 430 -9.17 -5.24 -0.17
N LYS A 431 -9.16 -3.92 0.06
CA LYS A 431 -10.30 -3.11 0.49
C LYS A 431 -11.49 -3.20 -0.46
N LEU A 432 -11.27 -3.11 -1.77
CA LEU A 432 -12.33 -3.20 -2.77
C LEU A 432 -13.09 -4.55 -2.68
N HIS A 433 -12.36 -5.66 -2.60
CA HIS A 433 -12.97 -6.98 -2.44
C HIS A 433 -13.64 -7.18 -1.08
N SER A 434 -13.08 -6.61 0.00
CA SER A 434 -13.67 -6.61 1.34
C SER A 434 -15.02 -5.87 1.39
N VAL A 435 -15.16 -4.76 0.66
CA VAL A 435 -16.43 -4.01 0.51
C VAL A 435 -17.46 -4.79 -0.28
N VAL A 436 -17.07 -5.30 -1.44
CA VAL A 436 -17.99 -5.93 -2.39
C VAL A 436 -18.40 -7.32 -1.92
N GLY A 437 -17.57 -7.98 -1.10
CA GLY A 437 -17.80 -9.34 -0.61
C GLY A 437 -17.71 -10.39 -1.72
N ASN A 438 -17.02 -10.08 -2.84
CA ASN A 438 -16.93 -10.96 -4.01
C ASN A 438 -15.70 -11.86 -4.04
N ALA A 439 -14.63 -11.57 -3.28
CA ALA A 439 -13.45 -12.43 -3.24
C ALA A 439 -12.81 -12.44 -1.85
N VAL A 440 -12.31 -13.62 -1.47
CA VAL A 440 -11.43 -13.79 -0.31
C VAL A 440 -10.04 -13.28 -0.70
N THR A 441 -9.80 -11.97 -0.53
CA THR A 441 -8.43 -11.42 -0.56
C THR A 441 -7.66 -11.76 0.71
N ASP A 442 -8.39 -12.15 1.77
CA ASP A 442 -7.86 -12.57 3.05
C ASP A 442 -7.03 -13.84 2.90
N ASN A 443 -5.79 -13.76 3.40
CA ASN A 443 -4.75 -14.70 3.02
C ASN A 443 -4.65 -14.87 1.49
N ARG A 444 -4.47 -13.79 0.70
CA ARG A 444 -4.01 -13.80 -0.73
C ARG A 444 -2.95 -12.73 -1.08
N PHE A 445 -1.78 -13.08 -1.60
CA PHE A 445 -0.84 -12.20 -2.30
C PHE A 445 -1.58 -11.62 -3.51
N VAL A 446 -1.15 -10.45 -3.97
CA VAL A 446 -1.71 -9.81 -5.16
C VAL A 446 -0.61 -9.64 -6.21
N ILE A 447 -0.78 -10.28 -7.36
CA ILE A 447 0.13 -10.16 -8.51
C ILE A 447 -0.50 -9.21 -9.51
N PHE A 448 0.22 -8.19 -9.97
CA PHE A 448 -0.25 -7.25 -11.00
C PHE A 448 0.26 -7.67 -12.39
N GLY A 449 -0.51 -7.35 -13.43
CA GLY A 449 -0.10 -7.57 -14.82
C GLY A 449 -0.78 -6.64 -15.83
N SER A 450 -0.30 -6.68 -17.07
CA SER A 450 -0.78 -5.89 -18.22
C SER A 450 -2.15 -6.38 -18.70
N GLY A 451 -3.16 -6.18 -17.85
CA GLY A 451 -4.46 -6.82 -17.93
C GLY A 451 -4.43 -8.30 -17.52
N THR A 452 -5.62 -8.89 -17.39
CA THR A 452 -5.76 -10.34 -17.14
C THR A 452 -5.21 -11.20 -18.29
N THR A 453 -5.07 -10.65 -19.49
CA THR A 453 -4.40 -11.29 -20.64
C THR A 453 -3.00 -11.79 -20.28
N GLN A 454 -2.14 -10.91 -19.76
CA GLN A 454 -0.77 -11.29 -19.36
C GLN A 454 -0.79 -12.28 -18.18
N LEU A 455 -1.67 -12.06 -17.20
CA LEU A 455 -1.76 -12.92 -16.01
C LEU A 455 -2.24 -14.34 -16.36
N LEU A 456 -3.16 -14.49 -17.32
CA LEU A 456 -3.59 -15.80 -17.82
C LEU A 456 -2.43 -16.55 -18.48
N ALA A 457 -1.73 -15.90 -19.41
CA ALA A 457 -0.59 -16.51 -20.09
C ALA A 457 0.50 -16.93 -19.09
N ALA A 458 0.83 -16.05 -18.13
CA ALA A 458 1.79 -16.34 -17.07
C ALA A 458 1.33 -17.49 -16.15
N ALA A 459 0.05 -17.53 -15.78
CA ALA A 459 -0.54 -18.58 -14.95
C ALA A 459 -0.50 -19.94 -15.64
N VAL A 460 -0.99 -20.02 -16.88
CA VAL A 460 -1.02 -21.28 -17.66
C VAL A 460 0.40 -21.80 -17.91
N HIS A 461 1.35 -20.92 -18.23
CA HIS A 461 2.76 -21.27 -18.39
C HIS A 461 3.39 -21.78 -17.07
N ALA A 462 3.20 -21.05 -15.96
CA ALA A 462 3.72 -21.45 -14.65
C ALA A 462 3.15 -22.81 -14.20
N LEU A 463 1.86 -23.06 -14.46
CA LEU A 463 1.22 -24.33 -14.16
C LEU A 463 1.75 -25.46 -15.05
N SER A 464 1.95 -25.25 -16.36
CA SER A 464 2.46 -26.30 -17.27
C SER A 464 3.87 -26.80 -16.96
N LEU A 465 4.65 -26.02 -16.20
CA LEU A 465 6.01 -26.40 -15.79
C LEU A 465 6.06 -27.26 -14.51
N THR A 466 4.94 -27.43 -13.79
CA THR A 466 4.97 -28.05 -12.45
C THR A 466 5.25 -29.56 -12.43
N ASN A 467 4.91 -30.31 -13.49
CA ASN A 467 5.28 -31.73 -13.65
C ASN A 467 6.16 -31.97 -14.89
N SER A 468 7.27 -31.25 -15.01
CA SER A 468 8.24 -31.36 -16.12
C SER A 468 8.94 -32.72 -16.28
N SER A 469 8.63 -33.69 -15.40
CA SER A 469 9.04 -35.10 -15.51
C SER A 469 8.12 -35.95 -16.41
N LEU A 470 6.96 -35.45 -16.82
CA LEU A 470 6.06 -36.11 -17.78
C LEU A 470 6.52 -35.81 -19.21
N SER A 471 6.60 -36.83 -20.07
CA SER A 471 7.03 -36.69 -21.47
C SER A 471 5.95 -36.12 -22.41
N SER A 472 4.92 -35.47 -21.86
CA SER A 472 3.75 -34.99 -22.60
C SER A 472 3.35 -33.59 -22.15
N PRO A 473 3.06 -32.65 -23.07
CA PRO A 473 2.63 -31.30 -22.71
C PRO A 473 1.30 -31.31 -21.95
N ALA A 474 1.15 -30.37 -21.02
CA ALA A 474 -0.09 -30.16 -20.27
C ALA A 474 -1.25 -29.78 -21.20
N ARG A 475 -2.45 -30.30 -20.92
CA ARG A 475 -3.66 -30.02 -21.70
C ARG A 475 -4.38 -28.81 -21.14
N LEU A 476 -4.55 -27.77 -21.96
CA LEU A 476 -5.41 -26.64 -21.66
C LEU A 476 -6.84 -26.96 -22.10
N LEU A 477 -7.76 -26.91 -21.15
CA LEU A 477 -9.18 -27.18 -21.32
C LEU A 477 -10.02 -26.04 -20.75
N THR A 478 -11.26 -25.93 -21.21
CA THR A 478 -12.26 -24.98 -20.69
C THR A 478 -13.65 -25.49 -21.03
N SER A 479 -14.69 -25.01 -20.35
CA SER A 479 -16.07 -25.46 -20.63
C SER A 479 -16.74 -24.60 -21.70
N ILE A 480 -17.22 -25.20 -22.80
CA ILE A 480 -17.98 -24.51 -23.86
C ILE A 480 -19.28 -23.87 -23.31
N PRO A 481 -19.77 -22.74 -23.87
CA PRO A 481 -19.01 -21.77 -24.67
C PRO A 481 -17.96 -21.07 -23.81
N TYR A 482 -16.79 -20.78 -24.38
CA TYR A 482 -15.63 -20.21 -23.66
C TYR A 482 -15.07 -18.95 -24.34
N TYR A 483 -14.23 -18.19 -23.63
CA TYR A 483 -13.59 -17.01 -24.21
C TYR A 483 -12.47 -17.38 -25.20
N ALA A 484 -12.71 -17.14 -26.49
CA ALA A 484 -11.80 -17.32 -27.63
C ALA A 484 -10.29 -17.18 -27.33
N MET A 485 -9.90 -16.09 -26.66
CA MET A 485 -8.51 -15.77 -26.31
C MET A 485 -7.78 -16.86 -25.51
N TYR A 486 -8.47 -17.81 -24.89
CA TYR A 486 -7.86 -18.96 -24.21
C TYR A 486 -7.26 -19.95 -25.22
N LYS A 487 -7.95 -20.19 -26.34
CA LYS A 487 -7.43 -20.94 -27.49
C LYS A 487 -6.38 -20.10 -28.21
N ASP A 488 -6.75 -18.89 -28.60
CA ASP A 488 -5.94 -18.06 -29.49
C ASP A 488 -4.55 -17.74 -28.88
N GLN A 489 -4.44 -17.53 -27.57
CA GLN A 489 -3.13 -17.37 -26.91
C GLN A 489 -2.35 -18.68 -26.78
N ALA A 490 -3.02 -19.79 -26.46
CA ALA A 490 -2.33 -21.08 -26.30
C ALA A 490 -1.74 -21.59 -27.62
N GLU A 491 -2.44 -21.36 -28.74
CA GLU A 491 -1.96 -21.65 -30.09
C GLU A 491 -0.92 -20.60 -30.57
N PHE A 492 -1.07 -19.32 -30.24
CA PHE A 492 -0.09 -18.29 -30.60
C PHE A 492 1.26 -18.43 -29.89
N PHE A 493 1.27 -18.87 -28.63
CA PHE A 493 2.51 -19.09 -27.87
C PHE A 493 3.19 -20.45 -28.15
N ASP A 494 2.51 -21.37 -28.88
CA ASP A 494 2.95 -22.71 -29.32
C ASP A 494 4.03 -23.37 -28.44
N SER A 495 3.72 -23.51 -27.14
CA SER A 495 4.73 -23.93 -26.17
C SER A 495 4.85 -25.46 -26.15
N ALA A 496 6.08 -25.97 -26.25
CA ALA A 496 6.38 -27.41 -26.15
C ALA A 496 5.88 -28.10 -24.85
N HIS A 497 5.42 -27.32 -23.86
CA HIS A 497 4.87 -27.81 -22.59
C HIS A 497 3.34 -27.63 -22.47
N LEU A 498 2.66 -27.05 -23.45
CA LEU A 498 1.23 -26.73 -23.41
C LEU A 498 0.54 -27.05 -24.74
N LYS A 499 -0.62 -27.71 -24.70
CA LYS A 499 -1.49 -27.86 -25.88
C LYS A 499 -2.95 -27.57 -25.53
N PHE A 500 -3.63 -26.76 -26.32
CA PHE A 500 -5.10 -26.64 -26.24
C PHE A 500 -5.76 -27.94 -26.75
N GLU A 501 -6.66 -28.50 -25.94
CA GLU A 501 -7.31 -29.80 -26.22
C GLU A 501 -8.86 -29.69 -26.22
N GLY A 502 -9.42 -28.51 -25.96
CA GLY A 502 -10.84 -28.21 -26.13
C GLY A 502 -11.69 -28.27 -24.85
N ASP A 503 -12.81 -29.01 -24.92
CA ASP A 503 -13.86 -28.94 -23.91
C ASP A 503 -13.61 -29.83 -22.68
N ALA A 504 -13.74 -29.24 -21.49
CA ALA A 504 -13.55 -29.91 -20.21
C ALA A 504 -14.62 -30.99 -19.92
N SER A 505 -15.85 -30.84 -20.42
CA SER A 505 -16.92 -31.83 -20.21
C SER A 505 -16.75 -33.04 -21.13
N ALA A 506 -16.37 -32.82 -22.39
CA ALA A 506 -16.01 -33.88 -23.33
C ALA A 506 -14.76 -34.64 -22.86
N TRP A 507 -13.72 -33.94 -22.37
CA TRP A 507 -12.53 -34.59 -21.80
C TRP A 507 -12.90 -35.55 -20.66
N LYS A 508 -13.74 -35.10 -19.70
CA LYS A 508 -14.20 -35.89 -18.55
C LYS A 508 -14.91 -37.20 -18.94
N GLN A 509 -15.55 -37.23 -20.11
CA GLN A 509 -16.26 -38.38 -20.66
C GLN A 509 -15.39 -39.27 -21.56
N SER A 510 -14.16 -38.85 -21.87
CA SER A 510 -13.27 -39.55 -22.78
C SER A 510 -12.40 -40.59 -22.09
N GLU A 511 -12.02 -41.65 -22.82
CA GLU A 511 -11.04 -42.65 -22.38
C GLU A 511 -9.62 -42.06 -22.16
N ARG A 512 -9.39 -40.80 -22.55
CA ARG A 512 -8.12 -40.06 -22.31
C ARG A 512 -8.05 -39.41 -20.94
N ASN A 513 -9.10 -39.47 -20.14
CA ASN A 513 -9.14 -38.93 -18.77
C ASN A 513 -8.33 -39.82 -17.81
N ASP A 514 -7.02 -39.91 -18.03
CA ASP A 514 -6.09 -40.69 -17.24
C ASP A 514 -5.60 -39.91 -16.00
N ASN A 515 -5.17 -40.63 -14.96
CA ASN A 515 -4.58 -40.02 -13.76
C ASN A 515 -3.08 -39.67 -13.96
N THR A 516 -2.65 -39.46 -15.20
CA THR A 516 -1.24 -39.32 -15.60
C THR A 516 -0.97 -38.08 -16.42
N THR A 517 -1.89 -37.65 -17.29
CA THR A 517 -1.79 -36.38 -18.01
C THR A 517 -1.94 -35.19 -17.05
N GLN A 518 -1.11 -34.15 -17.21
CA GLN A 518 -1.35 -32.87 -16.52
C GLN A 518 -2.40 -32.05 -17.27
N VAL A 519 -3.37 -31.51 -16.53
CA VAL A 519 -4.51 -30.76 -17.08
C VAL A 519 -4.64 -29.39 -16.40
N ILE A 520 -4.92 -28.36 -17.20
CA ILE A 520 -5.21 -27.00 -16.75
C ILE A 520 -6.60 -26.62 -17.24
N GLU A 521 -7.57 -26.45 -16.35
CA GLU A 521 -8.92 -25.98 -16.68
C GLU A 521 -9.04 -24.46 -16.44
N VAL A 522 -9.42 -23.71 -17.49
CA VAL A 522 -9.72 -22.27 -17.37
C VAL A 522 -11.23 -22.08 -17.20
N VAL A 523 -11.63 -21.49 -16.07
CA VAL A 523 -13.03 -21.35 -15.65
C VAL A 523 -13.41 -19.87 -15.62
N THR A 524 -14.19 -19.40 -16.59
CA THR A 524 -14.73 -18.02 -16.59
C THR A 524 -16.05 -17.96 -15.82
N SER A 525 -16.16 -17.06 -14.84
CA SER A 525 -17.37 -16.96 -14.01
C SER A 525 -17.61 -15.52 -13.53
N PRO A 526 -18.71 -14.83 -13.90
CA PRO A 526 -19.66 -15.16 -14.96
C PRO A 526 -18.98 -15.38 -16.31
N ASN A 527 -19.48 -16.36 -17.05
CA ASN A 527 -18.86 -16.80 -18.28
C ASN A 527 -18.99 -15.81 -19.45
N ASN A 528 -18.02 -15.81 -20.35
CA ASN A 528 -18.06 -15.08 -21.62
C ASN A 528 -18.20 -16.13 -22.74
N PRO A 529 -19.35 -16.21 -23.46
CA PRO A 529 -20.29 -15.12 -23.71
C PRO A 529 -21.58 -15.11 -22.85
N ASP A 530 -22.00 -16.24 -22.28
CA ASP A 530 -23.39 -16.45 -21.85
C ASP A 530 -23.75 -15.98 -20.43
N GLY A 531 -22.81 -15.40 -19.69
CA GLY A 531 -23.05 -14.78 -18.38
C GLY A 531 -23.37 -15.75 -17.23
N LYS A 532 -23.29 -17.06 -17.43
CA LYS A 532 -23.58 -18.06 -16.38
C LYS A 532 -22.44 -18.16 -15.37
N LEU A 533 -22.78 -18.42 -14.10
CA LEU A 533 -21.80 -18.78 -13.07
C LEU A 533 -21.32 -20.23 -13.30
N LYS A 534 -20.14 -20.39 -13.91
CA LYS A 534 -19.48 -21.70 -14.05
C LYS A 534 -18.61 -22.02 -12.83
N ARG A 535 -18.31 -23.31 -12.68
CA ARG A 535 -17.34 -23.90 -11.75
C ARG A 535 -16.47 -24.90 -12.53
N ALA A 536 -15.35 -25.33 -11.96
CA ALA A 536 -14.51 -26.36 -12.57
C ALA A 536 -15.30 -27.67 -12.78
N VAL A 537 -15.13 -28.29 -13.94
CA VAL A 537 -15.75 -29.57 -14.31
C VAL A 537 -14.83 -30.74 -13.93
N LEU A 538 -13.51 -30.53 -13.94
CA LEU A 538 -12.49 -31.52 -13.66
C LEU A 538 -11.97 -31.41 -12.21
N ALA A 539 -11.55 -32.55 -11.65
CA ALA A 539 -10.99 -32.64 -10.31
C ALA A 539 -10.00 -33.81 -10.22
N GLY A 540 -8.88 -33.61 -9.53
CA GLY A 540 -7.82 -34.61 -9.36
C GLY A 540 -6.47 -33.97 -9.05
N SER A 541 -5.48 -34.76 -8.62
CA SER A 541 -4.13 -34.25 -8.25
C SER A 541 -3.43 -33.54 -9.39
N ASN A 542 -3.64 -34.00 -10.63
CA ASN A 542 -2.97 -33.52 -11.84
C ASN A 542 -3.78 -32.44 -12.57
N VAL A 543 -4.99 -32.13 -12.08
CA VAL A 543 -5.79 -30.99 -12.53
C VAL A 543 -5.31 -29.73 -11.78
N LYS A 544 -5.23 -28.63 -12.51
CA LYS A 544 -5.01 -27.28 -11.98
C LYS A 544 -6.08 -26.36 -12.56
N THR A 545 -6.59 -25.41 -11.79
CA THR A 545 -7.64 -24.50 -12.25
C THR A 545 -7.15 -23.05 -12.29
N VAL A 546 -7.61 -22.30 -13.28
CA VAL A 546 -7.39 -20.85 -13.38
C VAL A 546 -8.75 -20.18 -13.52
N HIS A 547 -9.15 -19.38 -12.54
CA HIS A 547 -10.49 -18.81 -12.51
C HIS A 547 -10.48 -17.34 -12.95
N ASP A 548 -11.18 -17.06 -14.06
CA ASP A 548 -11.32 -15.72 -14.62
C ASP A 548 -12.62 -15.08 -14.13
N PHE A 549 -12.48 -14.26 -13.08
CA PHE A 549 -13.56 -13.54 -12.41
C PHE A 549 -13.67 -12.08 -12.89
N ALA A 550 -13.19 -11.77 -14.11
CA ALA A 550 -13.25 -10.42 -14.67
C ALA A 550 -14.67 -9.80 -14.63
N TYR A 551 -15.72 -10.62 -14.70
CA TYR A 551 -17.12 -10.19 -14.67
C TYR A 551 -17.82 -10.38 -13.31
N TYR A 552 -17.15 -10.88 -12.24
CA TYR A 552 -17.78 -11.17 -10.94
C TYR A 552 -17.94 -9.90 -10.07
N TRP A 553 -18.69 -8.93 -10.60
CA TRP A 553 -18.96 -7.63 -9.99
C TRP A 553 -20.48 -7.37 -9.89
N PRO A 554 -20.96 -6.62 -8.88
CA PRO A 554 -22.39 -6.48 -8.58
C PRO A 554 -23.29 -5.98 -9.71
N TYR A 555 -22.76 -5.31 -10.74
CA TYR A 555 -23.51 -4.81 -11.89
C TYR A 555 -23.60 -5.76 -13.08
N PHE A 556 -22.88 -6.89 -13.06
CA PHE A 556 -23.07 -7.98 -14.03
C PHE A 556 -23.82 -9.18 -13.43
N THR A 557 -23.61 -9.47 -12.15
CA THR A 557 -24.09 -10.70 -11.50
C THR A 557 -24.48 -10.47 -10.04
N PRO A 558 -25.43 -11.25 -9.47
CA PRO A 558 -25.50 -11.50 -8.03
C PRO A 558 -24.14 -11.97 -7.49
N ILE A 559 -23.66 -11.30 -6.43
CA ILE A 559 -22.55 -11.79 -5.60
C ILE A 559 -23.16 -12.74 -4.57
N THR A 560 -23.09 -14.04 -4.83
CA THR A 560 -23.77 -15.09 -4.04
C THR A 560 -22.89 -15.64 -2.92
N HIS A 561 -21.57 -15.54 -3.09
CA HIS A 561 -20.52 -15.91 -2.13
C HIS A 561 -19.21 -15.18 -2.49
N PRO A 562 -18.29 -14.95 -1.54
CA PRO A 562 -16.93 -14.57 -1.88
C PRO A 562 -16.21 -15.78 -2.51
N VAL A 563 -15.45 -15.55 -3.59
CA VAL A 563 -14.67 -16.62 -4.24
C VAL A 563 -13.37 -16.89 -3.47
N ASP A 564 -13.03 -18.16 -3.29
CA ASP A 564 -11.89 -18.62 -2.46
C ASP A 564 -11.03 -19.64 -3.22
N GLU A 565 -10.86 -19.45 -4.53
CA GLU A 565 -10.12 -20.35 -5.41
C GLU A 565 -8.58 -20.15 -5.30
N ASP A 566 -7.79 -21.16 -5.64
CA ASP A 566 -6.31 -21.13 -5.58
C ASP A 566 -5.69 -19.98 -6.38
N LEU A 567 -6.25 -19.71 -7.57
CA LEU A 567 -5.88 -18.58 -8.43
C LEU A 567 -7.12 -17.93 -9.03
N SER A 568 -7.42 -16.71 -8.54
CA SER A 568 -8.53 -15.87 -9.00
C SER A 568 -8.01 -14.63 -9.74
N LEU A 569 -8.42 -14.42 -11.00
CA LEU A 569 -8.01 -13.30 -11.85
C LEU A 569 -9.12 -12.24 -11.99
N PHE A 570 -8.75 -10.96 -11.88
CA PHE A 570 -9.66 -9.80 -11.97
C PHE A 570 -9.09 -8.71 -12.89
N SER A 571 -9.97 -8.02 -13.60
CA SER A 571 -9.62 -7.07 -14.67
C SER A 571 -10.16 -5.67 -14.39
N LEU A 572 -9.28 -4.67 -14.23
CA LEU A 572 -9.68 -3.28 -14.03
C LEU A 572 -10.57 -2.78 -15.16
N SER A 573 -10.29 -3.25 -16.39
CA SER A 573 -11.10 -2.97 -17.56
C SER A 573 -12.58 -3.27 -17.30
N LYS A 574 -12.90 -4.41 -16.67
CA LYS A 574 -14.28 -4.81 -16.38
C LYS A 574 -14.77 -4.35 -14.99
N THR A 575 -13.88 -3.90 -14.10
CA THR A 575 -14.20 -3.29 -12.80
C THR A 575 -14.57 -1.80 -12.89
N THR A 576 -13.93 -1.02 -13.77
CA THR A 576 -14.05 0.45 -13.77
C THR A 576 -14.17 1.09 -15.16
N GLY A 577 -14.29 0.33 -16.25
CA GLY A 577 -14.32 0.90 -17.60
C GLY A 577 -12.94 1.07 -18.23
N HIS A 578 -11.87 1.02 -17.43
CA HIS A 578 -10.51 1.40 -17.83
C HIS A 578 -9.80 0.30 -18.64
N ALA A 579 -10.25 0.07 -19.88
CA ALA A 579 -9.69 -0.92 -20.79
C ALA A 579 -8.30 -0.52 -21.32
N GLY A 580 -8.12 0.76 -21.65
CA GLY A 580 -6.87 1.34 -22.14
C GLY A 580 -5.72 1.27 -21.13
N SER A 581 -6.01 1.39 -19.82
CA SER A 581 -4.99 1.38 -18.75
C SER A 581 -4.27 0.05 -18.54
N ARG A 582 -4.64 -1.00 -19.29
CA ARG A 582 -4.03 -2.35 -19.29
C ARG A 582 -3.70 -2.89 -17.89
N PHE A 583 -4.63 -2.82 -16.94
CA PHE A 583 -4.40 -3.30 -15.57
C PHE A 583 -5.31 -4.49 -15.19
N GLY A 584 -4.73 -5.46 -14.50
CA GLY A 584 -5.42 -6.60 -13.90
C GLY A 584 -4.59 -7.17 -12.75
N TRP A 585 -5.23 -7.95 -11.89
CA TRP A 585 -4.59 -8.57 -10.74
C TRP A 585 -5.03 -10.02 -10.51
N GLY A 586 -4.15 -10.82 -9.92
CA GLY A 586 -4.41 -12.20 -9.49
C GLY A 586 -4.24 -12.35 -7.98
N LEU A 587 -5.07 -13.19 -7.35
CA LEU A 587 -5.06 -13.49 -5.91
C LEU A 587 -4.56 -14.92 -5.63
N LEU A 588 -3.53 -15.08 -4.76
CA LEU A 588 -2.85 -16.37 -4.44
C LEU A 588 -2.12 -16.28 -3.06
N LEU A 589 -2.25 -17.18 -2.07
CA LEU A 589 -2.11 -16.95 -0.60
C LEU A 589 -0.88 -16.15 0.02
N LYS A 590 -0.91 -14.85 0.47
CA LYS A 590 -1.36 -14.21 1.78
C LYS A 590 -1.43 -12.62 1.76
N VAL A 591 -2.13 -11.71 2.53
CA VAL A 591 -2.81 -11.57 3.89
C VAL A 591 -4.15 -10.70 3.86
N VAL A 592 -4.45 -9.65 4.68
CA VAL A 592 -5.83 -9.05 4.99
C VAL A 592 -5.90 -7.48 5.09
N VAL A 593 -7.10 -6.82 4.92
CA VAL A 593 -7.64 -5.54 5.55
C VAL A 593 -8.54 -4.63 4.62
N GLY A 594 -9.63 -4.01 5.16
CA GLY A 594 -10.67 -3.16 4.49
C GLY A 594 -10.57 -1.62 4.67
N ASP A 595 -11.59 -0.75 4.47
CA ASP A 595 -13.02 -0.88 4.07
C ASP A 595 -13.63 0.43 3.44
N ARG A 596 -14.80 0.33 2.77
CA ARG A 596 -15.70 1.28 2.02
C ARG A 596 -15.45 1.62 0.54
N GLY A 597 -16.52 1.62 -0.29
CA GLY A 597 -16.49 2.07 -1.71
C GLY A 597 -17.71 1.69 -2.59
N ASP A 598 -18.93 2.20 -2.31
CA ASP A 598 -20.19 1.62 -2.83
C ASP A 598 -20.84 2.26 -4.09
N ASP A 599 -20.46 3.48 -4.47
CA ASP A 599 -21.22 4.33 -5.43
C ASP A 599 -21.25 3.76 -6.87
N ILE A 600 -20.08 3.41 -7.42
CA ILE A 600 -19.93 2.89 -8.79
C ILE A 600 -20.78 1.63 -9.05
N PHE A 601 -20.95 0.78 -8.04
CA PHE A 601 -21.69 -0.47 -8.16
C PHE A 601 -23.20 -0.26 -8.31
N ASN A 602 -23.74 0.82 -7.72
CA ASN A 602 -25.13 1.22 -7.88
C ASN A 602 -25.38 1.78 -9.29
N PHE A 603 -24.51 2.69 -9.77
CA PHE A 603 -24.59 3.24 -11.12
C PHE A 603 -24.54 2.15 -12.19
N GLY A 604 -23.53 1.27 -12.13
CA GLY A 604 -23.34 0.22 -13.14
C GLY A 604 -24.55 -0.72 -13.22
N TYR A 605 -25.15 -1.10 -12.08
CA TYR A 605 -26.27 -2.02 -12.05
C TYR A 605 -27.54 -1.39 -12.62
N GLY A 606 -27.81 -0.11 -12.33
CA GLY A 606 -28.94 0.62 -12.91
C GLY A 606 -28.87 0.68 -14.44
N THR A 607 -27.70 1.00 -14.98
CA THR A 607 -27.48 1.06 -16.44
C THR A 607 -27.61 -0.32 -17.09
N MET A 608 -26.96 -1.36 -16.55
CA MET A 608 -27.01 -2.71 -17.12
C MET A 608 -28.41 -3.34 -17.01
N LYS A 609 -29.16 -3.09 -15.93
CA LYS A 609 -30.56 -3.55 -15.81
C LYS A 609 -31.44 -2.96 -16.90
N LYS A 610 -31.42 -1.63 -17.06
CA LYS A 610 -32.20 -0.93 -18.09
C LYS A 610 -31.87 -1.44 -19.50
N ARG A 611 -30.59 -1.69 -19.80
CA ARG A 611 -30.16 -2.22 -21.10
C ARG A 611 -30.68 -3.65 -21.34
N TRP A 612 -30.61 -4.52 -20.34
CA TRP A 612 -31.13 -5.89 -20.44
C TRP A 612 -32.65 -5.93 -20.60
N GLU A 613 -33.39 -5.12 -19.84
CA GLU A 613 -34.86 -5.01 -19.93
C GLU A 613 -35.33 -4.56 -21.33
N ILE A 614 -34.69 -3.53 -21.90
CA ILE A 614 -35.03 -3.01 -23.23
C ILE A 614 -34.75 -4.07 -24.31
N LEU A 615 -33.58 -4.70 -24.27
CA LEU A 615 -33.19 -5.73 -25.25
C LEU A 615 -34.13 -6.94 -25.20
N ASN A 616 -34.37 -7.48 -24.00
CA ASN A 616 -35.21 -8.66 -23.80
C ASN A 616 -36.64 -8.39 -24.29
N LYS A 617 -37.20 -7.22 -23.95
CA LYS A 617 -38.52 -6.80 -24.44
C LYS A 617 -38.60 -6.74 -25.97
N ILE A 618 -37.55 -6.31 -26.67
CA ILE A 618 -37.55 -6.23 -28.14
C ILE A 618 -37.40 -7.61 -28.77
N LEU A 619 -36.43 -8.43 -28.34
CA LEU A 619 -36.22 -9.76 -28.91
C LEU A 619 -37.40 -10.69 -28.63
N SER A 620 -38.10 -10.55 -27.50
CA SER A 620 -39.31 -11.33 -27.17
C SER A 620 -40.52 -11.10 -28.10
N ILE A 621 -40.44 -10.15 -29.03
CA ILE A 621 -41.50 -9.89 -30.03
C ILE A 621 -41.39 -10.84 -31.24
N SER A 622 -40.18 -11.35 -31.58
CA SER A 622 -40.01 -12.35 -32.65
C SER A 622 -39.66 -13.72 -32.10
N THR A 623 -40.27 -14.76 -32.68
CA THR A 623 -39.94 -16.17 -32.42
C THR A 623 -38.67 -16.65 -33.13
N ARG A 624 -38.01 -15.79 -33.94
CA ARG A 624 -36.76 -16.10 -34.65
C ARG A 624 -35.55 -16.16 -33.72
N PHE A 625 -35.57 -15.44 -32.60
CA PHE A 625 -34.41 -15.23 -31.75
C PHE A 625 -34.70 -15.66 -30.32
N SER A 626 -33.75 -16.35 -29.68
CA SER A 626 -33.79 -16.62 -28.24
C SER A 626 -32.57 -16.01 -27.53
N LEU A 627 -32.75 -15.69 -26.25
CA LEU A 627 -31.72 -15.15 -25.34
C LEU A 627 -31.33 -16.19 -24.29
N GLN A 628 -30.20 -16.00 -23.63
CA GLN A 628 -29.79 -16.87 -22.54
C GLN A 628 -30.77 -16.79 -21.34
N ALA A 629 -31.26 -17.94 -20.89
CA ALA A 629 -32.00 -18.07 -19.65
C ALA A 629 -31.05 -18.09 -18.45
N ILE A 630 -31.25 -17.20 -17.48
CA ILE A 630 -30.54 -17.18 -16.20
C ILE A 630 -31.56 -16.85 -15.10
N ASN A 631 -31.66 -17.70 -14.08
CA ASN A 631 -32.63 -17.53 -12.99
C ASN A 631 -32.18 -16.43 -12.00
N PRO A 632 -33.10 -15.70 -11.34
CA PRO A 632 -32.73 -14.74 -10.30
C PRO A 632 -32.09 -15.42 -9.08
N GLU A 633 -31.06 -14.81 -8.50
CA GLU A 633 -30.36 -15.31 -7.30
C GLU A 633 -30.21 -14.23 -6.21
N TYR A 634 -30.00 -14.67 -4.97
CA TYR A 634 -29.77 -13.77 -3.84
C TYR A 634 -28.37 -13.14 -3.88
N CYS A 635 -28.30 -11.81 -3.85
CA CYS A 635 -27.05 -11.06 -3.86
C CYS A 635 -26.72 -10.55 -2.46
N ASN A 636 -25.59 -11.00 -1.89
CA ASN A 636 -25.12 -10.62 -0.55
C ASN A 636 -24.79 -9.13 -0.45
N TYR A 637 -24.18 -8.55 -1.50
CA TYR A 637 -23.81 -7.13 -1.55
C TYR A 637 -25.06 -6.22 -1.45
N PHE A 638 -26.07 -6.46 -2.29
CA PHE A 638 -27.32 -5.69 -2.29
C PHE A 638 -28.41 -6.20 -1.33
N LYS A 639 -28.14 -7.30 -0.60
CA LYS A 639 -29.01 -7.96 0.39
C LYS A 639 -30.44 -8.24 -0.11
N LYS A 640 -30.57 -8.68 -1.37
CA LYS A 640 -31.84 -9.00 -2.03
C LYS A 640 -31.66 -9.97 -3.19
N VAL A 641 -32.74 -10.66 -3.57
CA VAL A 641 -32.83 -11.41 -4.83
C VAL A 641 -32.76 -10.43 -6.01
N ARG A 642 -32.02 -10.78 -7.06
CA ARG A 642 -31.90 -9.99 -8.29
C ARG A 642 -31.80 -10.89 -9.52
N GLU A 643 -32.34 -10.40 -10.62
CA GLU A 643 -32.03 -10.86 -11.97
C GLU A 643 -30.55 -10.61 -12.31
N PHE A 644 -30.01 -11.41 -13.22
CA PHE A 644 -28.70 -11.21 -13.82
C PHE A 644 -28.75 -10.08 -14.87
N THR A 645 -27.66 -9.33 -15.00
CA THR A 645 -27.56 -8.18 -15.91
C THR A 645 -26.30 -8.31 -16.77
N PRO A 646 -26.26 -9.31 -17.68
CA PRO A 646 -25.04 -9.79 -18.30
C PRO A 646 -24.38 -8.73 -19.19
N SER A 647 -23.05 -8.77 -19.31
CA SER A 647 -22.28 -7.86 -20.16
C SER A 647 -22.54 -8.02 -21.67
N TYR A 648 -23.12 -9.16 -22.06
CA TYR A 648 -23.38 -9.56 -23.43
C TYR A 648 -24.75 -10.21 -23.56
N ALA A 649 -25.40 -10.00 -24.69
CA ALA A 649 -26.47 -10.88 -25.15
C ALA A 649 -25.85 -12.06 -25.92
N TRP A 650 -26.29 -13.27 -25.60
CA TRP A 650 -25.94 -14.48 -26.32
C TRP A 650 -27.19 -14.94 -27.07
N VAL A 651 -27.33 -14.39 -28.28
CA VAL A 651 -28.54 -14.56 -29.11
C VAL A 651 -28.37 -15.83 -29.94
N LYS A 652 -29.41 -16.65 -30.01
CA LYS A 652 -29.50 -17.80 -30.92
C LYS A 652 -30.55 -17.54 -32.00
N CYS A 653 -30.22 -17.87 -33.24
CA CYS A 653 -31.19 -17.93 -34.34
C CYS A 653 -31.88 -19.31 -34.34
N GLU A 654 -33.19 -19.30 -34.07
CA GLU A 654 -34.02 -20.52 -33.88
C GLU A 654 -34.57 -21.10 -35.19
N ARG A 655 -34.75 -20.30 -36.24
CA ARG A 655 -35.28 -20.84 -37.51
C ARG A 655 -34.29 -21.82 -38.14
N PRO A 656 -34.74 -22.98 -38.66
CA PRO A 656 -33.84 -23.95 -39.31
C PRO A 656 -32.99 -23.35 -40.45
N VAL A 657 -33.52 -22.37 -41.19
CA VAL A 657 -32.83 -21.69 -42.30
C VAL A 657 -31.72 -20.72 -41.86
N ASP A 658 -31.78 -20.18 -40.65
CA ASP A 658 -30.77 -19.24 -40.12
C ASP A 658 -29.57 -20.03 -39.57
N THR A 659 -28.82 -20.69 -40.46
CA THR A 659 -27.70 -21.58 -40.10
C THR A 659 -26.50 -20.83 -39.50
N ASN A 660 -26.19 -19.65 -40.02
CA ASN A 660 -25.15 -18.75 -39.52
C ASN A 660 -25.77 -17.42 -39.07
N CYS A 661 -25.98 -17.28 -37.76
CA CYS A 661 -26.66 -16.15 -37.14
C CYS A 661 -25.82 -14.86 -37.21
N TYR A 662 -24.49 -14.98 -37.29
CA TYR A 662 -23.62 -13.81 -37.45
C TYR A 662 -23.85 -13.11 -38.80
N GLU A 663 -23.96 -13.86 -39.91
CA GLU A 663 -24.24 -13.26 -41.23
C GLU A 663 -25.66 -12.69 -41.32
N ILE A 664 -26.65 -13.25 -40.61
CA ILE A 664 -28.00 -12.65 -40.48
C ILE A 664 -27.93 -11.25 -39.84
N PHE A 665 -27.22 -11.11 -38.72
CA PHE A 665 -27.05 -9.82 -38.05
C PHE A 665 -26.20 -8.84 -38.90
N ARG A 666 -25.18 -9.35 -39.58
CA ARG A 666 -24.30 -8.57 -40.47
C ARG A 666 -25.05 -8.05 -41.71
N ALA A 667 -26.02 -8.79 -42.24
CA ALA A 667 -26.86 -8.35 -43.36
C ALA A 667 -27.68 -7.10 -43.00
N VAL A 668 -28.19 -7.01 -41.76
CA VAL A 668 -28.81 -5.79 -41.20
C VAL A 668 -27.79 -4.86 -40.50
N LYS A 669 -26.52 -4.95 -40.90
CA LYS A 669 -25.40 -4.08 -40.48
C LYS A 669 -25.07 -4.08 -38.98
N ILE A 670 -25.50 -5.09 -38.22
CA ILE A 670 -25.10 -5.28 -36.81
C ILE A 670 -23.89 -6.22 -36.77
N THR A 671 -22.74 -5.72 -36.29
CA THR A 671 -21.50 -6.50 -36.18
C THR A 671 -21.37 -7.08 -34.78
N GLY A 672 -21.65 -8.38 -34.60
CA GLY A 672 -21.44 -9.12 -33.36
C GLY A 672 -20.13 -9.93 -33.36
N ARG A 673 -20.07 -11.00 -32.55
CA ARG A 673 -19.13 -12.13 -32.75
C ARG A 673 -19.86 -13.44 -33.02
N ASN A 674 -19.45 -14.14 -34.07
CA ASN A 674 -19.92 -15.49 -34.43
C ASN A 674 -19.67 -16.51 -33.29
N GLY A 675 -20.65 -17.37 -33.02
CA GLY A 675 -20.60 -18.39 -31.97
C GLY A 675 -19.50 -19.44 -32.11
N ASN A 676 -19.06 -19.73 -33.34
CA ASN A 676 -17.95 -20.65 -33.64
C ASN A 676 -16.65 -20.25 -32.90
N VAL A 677 -16.41 -18.94 -32.77
CA VAL A 677 -15.26 -18.34 -32.06
C VAL A 677 -15.27 -18.61 -30.55
N PHE A 678 -16.39 -19.09 -29.98
CA PHE A 678 -16.52 -19.50 -28.57
C PHE A 678 -16.68 -21.03 -28.41
N GLY A 679 -16.45 -21.80 -29.48
CA GLY A 679 -16.65 -23.25 -29.53
C GLY A 679 -18.12 -23.68 -29.63
N SER A 680 -19.02 -22.81 -30.12
CA SER A 680 -20.46 -23.10 -30.26
C SER A 680 -20.91 -23.10 -31.73
N GLU A 681 -22.15 -23.54 -31.97
CA GLU A 681 -22.78 -23.50 -33.29
C GLU A 681 -22.79 -22.08 -33.89
N GLU A 682 -22.72 -21.99 -35.22
CA GLU A 682 -22.85 -20.70 -35.94
C GLU A 682 -24.25 -20.07 -35.81
N ARG A 683 -25.22 -20.84 -35.28
CA ARG A 683 -26.53 -20.36 -34.85
C ARG A 683 -26.49 -19.33 -33.71
N PHE A 684 -25.35 -19.15 -33.04
CA PHE A 684 -25.20 -18.15 -31.98
C PHE A 684 -24.42 -16.92 -32.44
N VAL A 685 -24.78 -15.76 -31.86
CA VAL A 685 -24.02 -14.51 -31.97
C VAL A 685 -23.95 -13.81 -30.62
N ARG A 686 -22.76 -13.29 -30.27
CA ARG A 686 -22.57 -12.43 -29.09
C ARG A 686 -22.71 -10.96 -29.47
N LEU A 687 -23.58 -10.24 -28.78
CA LEU A 687 -23.76 -8.78 -28.90
C LEU A 687 -23.35 -8.10 -27.58
N SER A 688 -22.62 -6.99 -27.67
CA SER A 688 -22.09 -6.25 -26.52
C SER A 688 -23.08 -5.25 -25.93
N LEU A 689 -23.30 -5.33 -24.62
CA LEU A 689 -24.23 -4.45 -23.90
C LEU A 689 -23.51 -3.38 -23.04
N ILE A 690 -22.16 -3.38 -23.05
CA ILE A 690 -21.30 -2.56 -22.20
C ILE A 690 -20.67 -1.34 -22.91
N ARG A 691 -20.96 -1.14 -24.20
CA ARG A 691 -20.45 -0.03 -25.01
C ARG A 691 -21.06 1.34 -24.65
N SER A 692 -20.81 2.39 -25.45
CA SER A 692 -21.36 3.73 -25.24
C SER A 692 -22.90 3.73 -25.25
N GLN A 693 -23.55 4.86 -24.94
CA GLN A 693 -25.01 4.94 -25.05
C GLN A 693 -25.46 4.96 -26.52
N ASP A 694 -24.73 5.68 -27.38
CA ASP A 694 -24.98 5.72 -28.83
C ASP A 694 -24.89 4.33 -29.47
N ASP A 695 -23.86 3.54 -29.13
CA ASP A 695 -23.71 2.15 -29.61
C ASP A 695 -24.92 1.28 -29.22
N PHE A 696 -25.47 1.48 -28.02
CA PHE A 696 -26.60 0.71 -27.51
C PHE A 696 -27.92 1.14 -28.17
N ASP A 697 -28.19 2.44 -28.28
CA ASP A 697 -29.44 2.93 -28.87
C ASP A 697 -29.50 2.65 -30.38
N GLN A 698 -28.35 2.72 -31.09
CA GLN A 698 -28.23 2.25 -32.47
C GLN A 698 -28.52 0.74 -32.61
N LEU A 699 -27.96 -0.09 -31.73
CA LEU A 699 -28.24 -1.54 -31.70
C LEU A 699 -29.73 -1.81 -31.48
N ILE A 700 -30.34 -1.09 -30.54
CA ILE A 700 -31.77 -1.21 -30.22
C ILE A 700 -32.67 -0.79 -31.39
N ASP A 701 -32.35 0.26 -32.13
CA ASP A 701 -33.15 0.70 -33.27
C ASP A 701 -32.99 -0.20 -34.51
N MET A 702 -31.80 -0.76 -34.74
CA MET A 702 -31.63 -1.78 -35.80
C MET A 702 -32.31 -3.11 -35.43
N LEU A 703 -32.30 -3.51 -34.15
CA LEU A 703 -33.07 -4.66 -33.66
C LEU A 703 -34.59 -4.46 -33.80
N LYS A 704 -35.12 -3.26 -33.52
CA LYS A 704 -36.55 -2.96 -33.75
C LYS A 704 -36.94 -3.16 -35.20
N LYS A 705 -36.12 -2.67 -36.16
CA LYS A 705 -36.37 -2.85 -37.61
C LYS A 705 -36.39 -4.33 -37.96
N LEU A 706 -35.29 -5.04 -37.66
CA LEU A 706 -35.12 -6.48 -37.90
C LEU A 706 -36.29 -7.32 -37.37
N VAL A 707 -36.86 -6.97 -36.21
CA VAL A 707 -37.98 -7.69 -35.59
C VAL A 707 -39.35 -7.25 -36.14
N SER A 708 -39.53 -5.96 -36.47
CA SER A 708 -40.81 -5.43 -36.96
C SER A 708 -41.10 -5.81 -38.41
N GLU A 709 -40.04 -5.91 -39.24
CA GLU A 709 -40.14 -6.39 -40.62
C GLU A 709 -40.69 -7.84 -40.68
N GLU A 710 -40.46 -8.66 -39.65
CA GLU A 710 -40.99 -10.02 -39.58
C GLU A 710 -42.44 -10.10 -39.11
N ALA A 711 -42.88 -9.17 -38.26
CA ALA A 711 -44.28 -9.11 -37.82
C ALA A 711 -45.20 -8.83 -39.02
N VAL A 712 -44.83 -7.86 -39.85
CA VAL A 712 -45.56 -7.55 -41.10
C VAL A 712 -45.47 -8.72 -42.11
N GLY A 713 -44.35 -9.43 -42.14
CA GLY A 713 -44.18 -10.64 -42.96
C GLY A 713 -44.94 -11.88 -42.46
N ALA A 714 -45.46 -11.87 -41.21
CA ALA A 714 -46.25 -12.96 -40.65
C ALA A 714 -47.76 -12.76 -40.87
N ASP A 715 -48.24 -11.51 -40.87
CA ASP A 715 -49.64 -11.14 -41.17
C ASP A 715 -49.98 -11.17 -42.68
N SER A 716 -49.06 -11.65 -43.53
CA SER A 716 -49.18 -11.62 -45.01
C SER A 716 -48.95 -12.99 -45.69
N ILE A 717 -49.21 -14.09 -44.96
CA ILE A 717 -49.14 -15.50 -45.43
C ILE A 717 -50.49 -16.19 -45.20
#